data_AF-A0A2N6EE87-F1
#
_entry.id   AF-A0A2N6EE87-F1
#
_cell.length_a   1.000
_cell.length_b   1.000
_cell.length_c   1.000
_cell.angle_alpha   90.00
_cell.angle_beta   90.00
_cell.angle_gamma   90.00
#
_symmetry.space_group_name_H-M   'P 1'
#
loop_
_entity.id
_entity.type
_entity.pdbx_description
1 polymer ?
#
loop_
_entity_poly.entity_id
_entity_poly.type
_entity_poly.pdbx_seq_one_letter_code
_entity_poly.pdbx_strand_id
1 'polypeptide(L)'
;MLLILPAFSVSAQAERTVRVGVYQYLPMLALGADGQAQGVFPDLLGQIARQEGWQLEYVPGTWNELLQRLRKRQIDILPCVAFTPQREKEFAFSRQIVLSNWGQVYTRPGSDIESLLDLEARTVAVLKNDVFFSEANGLEQVANKLGIEVDFLERKDLSSVLQAVQDGAAEAGLVSRLYGARQAESFQLVPSPILINPIELRFAFPAPGIPLLSEAIDRHLREWKADPASPYHRSLNRWLGHSADVRHSPWLTNTLKILGVLTILFSATTLLARHKTRKGLREIAAQNRQLEEQIAERSRAEAELRRQKTLFEAAFNSVPDGMVLCDPARQILKCNAGMKRTFGYDPEEILGRNTLLLYPSEDEFERQRERWSHWKDGGGLKPWVVPYRHKTGRIFSGETIGTPIRDTAGSTLGHLVAIRDISERQQAEKAFQALVQSLVGLTGQECFDKVAEELCRWLDAECAIVGQVVGGQFIKALAMRRDGRKIDDFTFTLKGTPCEKVMEEGFVYYPRGVGELFPGHPNLQKMAALGYAGTALRNQKGEGIGVISIISRREISLPEMTEEVMAILAARVASEIERLDTETMLRINEDHLDYFTRYDSLTGLPNRLSFQNSLEEAMGRAQNLGQKMALMILDLDRFRKINDSLGYEIGDGLLKELASRLKGCIRGGDTVARLGGDEFLIILEDIGEIETIREVAGKILETLKQETTVAGQRLFVTTSIGVSHFPSKGVDAEGLMKCADVALYRAKGRGGDTVQVYNPKMNARAHEMLLLERDLHHALAQDQLVLHYQPQFDLNTGRLIGMEALLRWEHPERGLVSPADFIPLAEETGLIVPIGKWVLQTACRQARAWQESGRPPIRMAVNISARQFKSSGFIDTVEQILAETAFDPRWLELEITESVVMEDVERNIMTLTDLKVRGIHLAIDDFETGYSSLSYLKKFPISHLKIDRSFVRDITTDENDAAIAASVIALAQSMNLEVIAEGVETEDQARYLREKGCGQVQGFLFGRPLPAGEAARFFAEPAETARGAAMG
;
A
#
# COMPACT_ATOMS: atom_id res chain seq x y z
N MET A 1 44.69 -3.40 -49.63
CA MET A 1 44.38 -3.92 -48.28
C MET A 1 44.19 -2.77 -47.35
N LEU A 2 43.06 -2.77 -46.65
CA LEU A 2 42.88 -2.17 -45.33
C LEU A 2 43.48 -0.77 -45.13
N LEU A 3 42.64 0.18 -45.53
CA LEU A 3 42.35 1.35 -44.72
C LEU A 3 41.84 0.95 -43.33
N ILE A 4 42.34 1.68 -42.33
CA ILE A 4 41.61 2.40 -41.27
C ILE A 4 40.41 1.67 -40.64
N LEU A 5 40.52 1.39 -39.35
CA LEU A 5 39.43 1.39 -38.35
C LEU A 5 40.02 1.78 -36.96
N PRO A 6 39.24 2.35 -36.04
CA PRO A 6 39.53 3.61 -35.38
C PRO A 6 39.83 3.48 -33.88
N ALA A 7 40.26 4.60 -33.28
CA ALA A 7 40.25 4.78 -31.84
C ALA A 7 38.83 4.57 -31.31
N PHE A 8 38.63 3.56 -30.44
CA PHE A 8 37.48 3.54 -29.55
C PHE A 8 37.65 4.71 -28.58
N SER A 9 37.00 5.81 -28.94
CA SER A 9 36.46 6.77 -28.00
C SER A 9 35.86 5.99 -26.83
N VAL A 10 36.34 6.26 -25.61
CA VAL A 10 35.46 6.19 -24.43
C VAL A 10 34.24 6.99 -24.86
N SER A 11 33.11 6.32 -25.08
CA SER A 11 31.88 7.05 -25.31
C SER A 11 31.70 7.92 -24.08
N ALA A 12 31.92 9.23 -24.23
CA ALA A 12 31.16 10.18 -23.46
C ALA A 12 29.72 9.69 -23.61
N GLN A 13 29.17 9.07 -22.56
CA GLN A 13 27.76 8.80 -22.51
C GLN A 13 27.17 10.20 -22.66
N ALA A 14 26.66 10.50 -23.86
CA ALA A 14 26.18 11.84 -24.19
C ALA A 14 25.24 12.21 -23.05
N GLU A 15 25.49 13.34 -22.37
CA GLU A 15 24.65 13.84 -21.28
C GLU A 15 23.21 13.74 -21.77
N ARG A 16 22.47 12.77 -21.23
CA ARG A 16 21.14 12.48 -21.74
C ARG A 16 20.24 13.56 -21.18
N THR A 17 19.81 14.47 -22.05
CA THR A 17 18.78 15.44 -21.68
C THR A 17 17.46 14.70 -21.52
N VAL A 18 16.86 14.77 -20.34
CA VAL A 18 15.57 14.18 -19.99
C VAL A 18 14.58 15.31 -19.78
N ARG A 19 13.56 15.38 -20.65
CA ARG A 19 12.53 16.43 -20.58
C ARG A 19 11.45 16.03 -19.59
N VAL A 20 11.31 16.80 -18.53
CA VAL A 20 10.42 16.50 -17.41
C VAL A 20 9.29 17.52 -17.36
N GLY A 21 8.04 17.06 -17.49
CA GLY A 21 6.88 17.94 -17.34
C GLY A 21 6.74 18.44 -15.90
N VAL A 22 6.49 19.74 -15.71
CA VAL A 22 6.28 20.34 -14.38
C VAL A 22 5.05 21.24 -14.39
N TYR A 23 4.18 21.08 -13.39
CA TYR A 23 3.00 21.91 -13.14
C TYR A 23 2.96 22.30 -11.66
N GLN A 24 2.10 23.25 -11.31
CA GLN A 24 2.03 23.81 -9.95
C GLN A 24 1.17 22.91 -9.04
N TYR A 25 1.81 22.10 -8.19
CA TYR A 25 1.16 21.16 -7.26
C TYR A 25 2.05 20.84 -6.05
N LEU A 26 2.40 21.88 -5.28
CA LEU A 26 3.23 21.75 -4.06
C LEU A 26 2.45 21.01 -2.95
N PRO A 27 3.06 20.11 -2.13
CA PRO A 27 4.49 19.73 -2.04
C PRO A 27 5.03 18.74 -3.08
N MET A 28 4.21 18.24 -3.99
CA MET A 28 4.61 17.15 -4.89
C MET A 28 5.56 17.62 -5.98
N LEU A 29 5.20 18.70 -6.67
CA LEU A 29 6.04 19.38 -7.63
C LEU A 29 5.57 20.81 -7.86
N ALA A 30 6.49 21.71 -8.11
CA ALA A 30 6.24 23.08 -8.54
C ALA A 30 7.47 23.59 -9.29
N LEU A 31 7.30 24.63 -10.10
CA LEU A 31 8.42 25.36 -10.65
C LEU A 31 8.60 26.65 -9.84
N GLY A 32 9.77 26.84 -9.24
CA GLY A 32 10.14 28.05 -8.52
C GLY A 32 10.37 29.24 -9.45
N ALA A 33 10.40 30.45 -8.88
CA ALA A 33 10.65 31.69 -9.62
C ALA A 33 12.07 31.77 -10.24
N ASP A 34 12.99 30.95 -9.74
CA ASP A 34 14.35 30.75 -10.24
C ASP A 34 14.44 29.76 -11.41
N GLY A 35 13.31 29.18 -11.84
CA GLY A 35 13.25 28.16 -12.90
C GLY A 35 13.68 26.77 -12.44
N GLN A 36 13.95 26.56 -11.15
CA GLN A 36 14.25 25.24 -10.59
C GLN A 36 12.95 24.53 -10.18
N ALA A 37 12.83 23.26 -10.50
CA ALA A 37 11.70 22.46 -10.05
C ALA A 37 11.91 22.03 -8.58
N GLN A 38 10.89 22.23 -7.76
CA GLN A 38 10.90 21.99 -6.32
C GLN A 38 9.75 21.05 -5.93
N GLY A 39 9.91 20.31 -4.83
CA GLY A 39 8.94 19.31 -4.37
C GLY A 39 9.50 17.89 -4.34
N VAL A 40 8.70 16.95 -3.82
CA VAL A 40 9.11 15.55 -3.64
C VAL A 40 9.61 14.93 -4.96
N PHE A 41 8.82 15.02 -6.03
CA PHE A 41 9.17 14.37 -7.29
C PHE A 41 10.41 14.98 -7.98
N PRO A 42 10.54 16.31 -8.10
CA PRO A 42 11.76 16.93 -8.62
C PRO A 42 13.02 16.61 -7.80
N ASP A 43 12.93 16.58 -6.47
CA ASP A 43 14.07 16.32 -5.57
C ASP A 43 14.56 14.86 -5.68
N LEU A 44 13.63 13.90 -5.79
CA LEU A 44 13.98 12.50 -6.08
C LEU A 44 14.59 12.35 -7.47
N LEU A 45 13.94 12.92 -8.49
CA LEU A 45 14.41 12.80 -9.87
C LEU A 45 15.76 13.49 -10.08
N GLY A 46 16.03 14.60 -9.40
CA GLY A 46 17.32 15.28 -9.41
C GLY A 46 18.43 14.49 -8.70
N GLN A 47 18.10 13.65 -7.72
CA GLN A 47 19.07 12.71 -7.15
C GLN A 47 19.35 11.53 -8.09
N ILE A 48 18.32 11.01 -8.75
CA ILE A 48 18.46 9.94 -9.76
C ILE A 48 19.29 10.45 -10.93
N ALA A 49 18.98 11.63 -11.46
CA ALA A 49 19.70 12.24 -12.57
C ALA A 49 21.19 12.44 -12.27
N ARG A 50 21.55 12.83 -11.04
CA ARG A 50 22.96 12.94 -10.62
C ARG A 50 23.69 11.60 -10.59
N GLN A 51 23.02 10.53 -10.22
CA GLN A 51 23.62 9.19 -10.17
C GLN A 51 23.70 8.53 -11.55
N GLU A 52 22.76 8.85 -12.44
CA GLU A 52 22.67 8.30 -13.80
C GLU A 52 23.32 9.20 -14.88
N GLY A 53 23.84 10.37 -14.51
CA GLY A 53 24.46 11.33 -15.44
C GLY A 53 23.47 11.98 -16.41
N TRP A 54 22.23 12.23 -15.98
CA TRP A 54 21.20 12.88 -16.80
C TRP A 54 21.18 14.39 -16.60
N GLN A 55 20.90 15.13 -17.68
CA GLN A 55 20.59 16.55 -17.61
C GLN A 55 19.07 16.72 -17.62
N LEU A 56 18.48 17.24 -16.55
CA LEU A 56 17.04 17.45 -16.49
C LEU A 56 16.65 18.78 -17.14
N GLU A 57 15.77 18.73 -18.13
CA GLU A 57 15.13 19.90 -18.73
C GLU A 57 13.67 19.96 -18.27
N TYR A 58 13.33 20.92 -17.41
CA TYR A 58 11.97 21.06 -16.90
C TYR A 58 11.10 21.84 -17.90
N VAL A 59 10.02 21.20 -18.33
CA VAL A 59 9.06 21.75 -19.30
C VAL A 59 7.79 22.17 -18.56
N PRO A 60 7.57 23.47 -18.32
CA PRO A 60 6.35 23.94 -17.68
C PRO A 60 5.14 23.78 -18.61
N GLY A 61 3.98 23.51 -18.04
CA GLY A 61 2.71 23.47 -18.76
C GLY A 61 1.53 23.21 -17.83
N THR A 62 0.31 23.37 -18.35
CA THR A 62 -0.89 22.91 -17.64
C THR A 62 -0.98 21.38 -17.65
N TRP A 63 -1.74 20.79 -16.74
CA TRP A 63 -1.91 19.33 -16.67
C TRP A 63 -2.30 18.69 -18.02
N ASN A 64 -3.30 19.26 -18.69
CA ASN A 64 -3.78 18.77 -19.99
C ASN A 64 -2.74 18.95 -21.11
N GLU A 65 -2.00 20.06 -21.11
CA GLU A 65 -0.91 20.29 -22.06
C GLU A 65 0.21 19.27 -21.86
N LEU A 66 0.58 18.99 -20.61
CA LEU A 66 1.65 18.04 -20.28
C LEU A 66 1.26 16.60 -20.64
N LEU A 67 0.01 16.18 -20.40
CA LEU A 67 -0.49 14.89 -20.89
C LEU A 67 -0.43 14.78 -22.42
N GLN A 68 -0.82 15.84 -23.14
CA GLN A 68 -0.71 15.88 -24.60
C GLN A 68 0.74 15.86 -25.07
N ARG A 69 1.64 16.59 -24.41
CA ARG A 69 3.08 16.57 -24.68
C ARG A 69 3.67 15.18 -24.41
N LEU A 70 3.22 14.49 -23.37
CA LEU A 70 3.63 13.11 -23.07
C LEU A 70 3.16 12.15 -24.17
N ARG A 71 1.89 12.23 -24.60
CA ARG A 71 1.35 11.44 -25.73
C ARG A 71 2.14 11.68 -27.02
N LYS A 72 2.51 12.94 -27.29
CA LYS A 72 3.29 13.36 -28.47
C LYS A 72 4.80 13.14 -28.32
N ARG A 73 5.29 12.56 -27.21
CA ARG A 73 6.71 12.35 -26.90
C ARG A 73 7.56 13.63 -26.89
N GLN A 74 6.94 14.75 -26.56
CA GLN A 74 7.59 16.05 -26.40
C GLN A 74 8.18 16.22 -24.99
N ILE A 75 7.72 15.42 -24.02
CA ILE A 75 8.36 15.21 -22.72
C ILE A 75 8.60 13.71 -22.52
N ASP A 76 9.65 13.39 -21.78
CA ASP A 76 10.10 12.00 -21.54
C ASP A 76 9.54 11.44 -20.23
N ILE A 77 9.32 12.31 -19.24
CA ILE A 77 8.78 11.95 -17.92
C ILE A 77 7.71 12.96 -17.51
N LEU A 78 6.56 12.48 -17.05
CA LEU A 78 5.60 13.28 -16.29
C LEU A 78 5.55 12.75 -14.84
N PRO A 79 6.09 13.50 -13.86
CA PRO A 79 6.05 13.12 -12.46
C PRO A 79 4.67 13.33 -11.82
N CYS A 80 4.44 12.69 -10.66
CA CYS A 80 3.23 12.82 -9.86
C CYS A 80 1.94 12.56 -10.65
N VAL A 81 1.89 11.42 -11.33
CA VAL A 81 0.70 10.99 -12.06
C VAL A 81 0.03 9.88 -11.27
N ALA A 82 -1.26 10.05 -11.00
CA ALA A 82 -2.05 8.98 -10.41
C ALA A 82 -2.19 7.82 -11.39
N PHE A 83 -1.88 6.62 -10.91
CA PHE A 83 -2.06 5.39 -11.64
C PHE A 83 -3.54 5.02 -11.72
N THR A 84 -4.07 4.87 -12.95
CA THR A 84 -5.43 4.35 -13.19
C THR A 84 -5.39 3.38 -14.38
N PRO A 85 -6.27 2.36 -14.43
CA PRO A 85 -6.31 1.40 -15.54
C PRO A 85 -6.56 2.06 -16.91
N GLN A 86 -7.28 3.20 -16.92
CA GLN A 86 -7.50 3.97 -18.14
C GLN A 86 -6.22 4.64 -18.63
N ARG A 87 -5.42 5.21 -17.72
CA ARG A 87 -4.15 5.85 -18.06
C ARG A 87 -3.05 4.85 -18.41
N GLU A 88 -3.07 3.64 -17.84
CA GLU A 88 -2.13 2.56 -18.18
C GLU A 88 -2.26 2.11 -19.64
N LYS A 89 -3.45 2.22 -20.23
CA LYS A 89 -3.65 1.96 -21.67
C LYS A 89 -2.97 3.00 -22.57
N GLU A 90 -2.75 4.21 -22.06
CA GLU A 90 -2.22 5.34 -22.84
C GLU A 90 -0.75 5.65 -22.56
N PHE A 91 -0.27 5.35 -21.35
CA PHE A 91 1.06 5.69 -20.85
C PHE A 91 1.70 4.50 -20.14
N ALA A 92 3.03 4.43 -20.20
CA ALA A 92 3.78 3.52 -19.35
C ALA A 92 4.03 4.17 -17.99
N PHE A 93 4.12 3.37 -16.93
CA PHE A 93 4.34 3.85 -15.55
C PHE A 93 5.54 3.18 -14.91
N SER A 94 6.12 3.83 -13.90
CA SER A 94 7.10 3.21 -13.01
C SER A 94 6.46 2.03 -12.27
N ARG A 95 7.20 0.93 -12.07
CA ARG A 95 6.74 -0.21 -11.28
C ARG A 95 6.70 0.14 -9.79
N GLN A 96 7.64 0.95 -9.32
CA GLN A 96 7.66 1.44 -7.95
C GLN A 96 6.69 2.62 -7.79
N ILE A 97 5.82 2.51 -6.79
CA ILE A 97 4.98 3.61 -6.30
C ILE A 97 5.90 4.65 -5.66
N VAL A 98 5.72 5.94 -5.89
CA VAL A 98 6.50 6.96 -5.16
C VAL A 98 5.90 7.17 -3.78
N LEU A 99 4.60 7.46 -3.71
CA LEU A 99 3.82 7.52 -2.47
C LEU A 99 2.31 7.37 -2.78
N SER A 100 1.52 7.05 -1.77
CA SER A 100 0.06 7.01 -1.86
C SER A 100 -0.55 8.29 -1.30
N ASN A 101 -1.57 8.82 -1.96
CA ASN A 101 -2.24 10.07 -1.57
C ASN A 101 -3.74 9.84 -1.46
N TRP A 102 -4.38 10.35 -0.41
CA TRP A 102 -5.82 10.22 -0.18
C TRP A 102 -6.55 11.47 -0.65
N GLY A 103 -7.80 11.32 -1.08
CA GLY A 103 -8.71 12.44 -1.22
C GLY A 103 -9.30 12.75 0.15
N GLN A 104 -9.50 14.01 0.47
CA GLN A 104 -10.10 14.39 1.74
C GLN A 104 -11.05 15.57 1.52
N VAL A 105 -12.20 15.49 2.18
CA VAL A 105 -13.17 16.57 2.20
C VAL A 105 -12.77 17.60 3.25
N TYR A 106 -12.86 18.88 2.91
CA TYR A 106 -12.59 20.01 3.78
C TYR A 106 -13.85 20.88 3.91
N THR A 107 -14.10 21.36 5.11
CA THR A 107 -15.32 22.12 5.46
C THR A 107 -14.94 23.36 6.26
N ARG A 108 -15.91 24.26 6.48
CA ARG A 108 -15.73 25.38 7.42
C ARG A 108 -15.74 24.85 8.86
N PRO A 109 -15.00 25.47 9.79
CA PRO A 109 -15.04 25.12 11.22
C PRO A 109 -16.48 25.11 11.75
N GLY A 110 -16.89 24.03 12.42
CA GLY A 110 -18.24 23.87 12.96
C GLY A 110 -19.30 23.33 11.98
N SER A 111 -18.90 22.84 10.81
CA SER A 111 -19.78 22.11 9.88
C SER A 111 -20.20 20.75 10.47
N ASP A 112 -21.43 20.34 10.14
CA ASP A 112 -22.08 19.07 10.47
C ASP A 112 -21.69 17.91 9.52
N ILE A 113 -20.76 18.12 8.58
CA ILE A 113 -20.35 17.12 7.59
C ILE A 113 -19.20 16.26 8.14
N GLU A 114 -19.53 15.15 8.79
CA GLU A 114 -18.57 14.23 9.42
C GLU A 114 -18.45 12.88 8.70
N SER A 115 -19.48 12.49 7.94
CA SER A 115 -19.60 11.22 7.24
C SER A 115 -20.05 11.40 5.79
N LEU A 116 -19.85 10.35 4.97
CA LEU A 116 -20.29 10.36 3.56
C LEU A 116 -21.79 10.60 3.40
N LEU A 117 -22.61 10.15 4.36
CA LEU A 117 -24.06 10.31 4.33
C LEU A 117 -24.48 11.78 4.54
N ASP A 118 -23.67 12.55 5.27
CA ASP A 118 -23.96 13.97 5.56
C ASP A 118 -23.78 14.87 4.32
N LEU A 119 -23.28 14.32 3.21
CA LEU A 119 -23.20 14.99 1.92
C LEU A 119 -24.53 15.00 1.15
N GLU A 120 -25.56 14.30 1.64
CA GLU A 120 -26.88 14.26 1.00
C GLU A 120 -27.48 15.68 0.89
N ALA A 121 -27.87 16.03 -0.34
CA ALA A 121 -28.40 17.33 -0.72
C ALA A 121 -27.46 18.53 -0.43
N ARG A 122 -26.15 18.27 -0.23
CA ARG A 122 -25.14 19.32 -0.01
C ARG A 122 -24.37 19.66 -1.28
N THR A 123 -23.87 20.89 -1.34
CA THR A 123 -23.00 21.33 -2.44
C THR A 123 -21.54 21.08 -2.10
N VAL A 124 -20.88 20.22 -2.89
CA VAL A 124 -19.46 19.88 -2.74
C VAL A 124 -18.65 20.45 -3.90
N ALA A 125 -17.71 21.35 -3.60
CA ALA A 125 -16.76 21.85 -4.58
C ALA A 125 -15.74 20.76 -4.93
N VAL A 126 -15.57 20.50 -6.23
CA VAL A 126 -14.67 19.46 -6.74
C VAL A 126 -13.83 20.00 -7.89
N LEU A 127 -12.60 19.49 -8.03
CA LEU A 127 -11.79 19.80 -9.20
C LEU A 127 -12.29 19.00 -10.41
N LYS A 128 -12.54 19.67 -11.54
CA LYS A 128 -12.99 19.02 -12.76
C LYS A 128 -11.95 18.02 -13.27
N ASN A 129 -12.40 16.80 -13.60
CA ASN A 129 -11.55 15.67 -14.04
C ASN A 129 -10.50 15.22 -13.00
N ASP A 130 -10.75 15.47 -11.72
CA ASP A 130 -9.88 14.98 -10.66
C ASP A 130 -10.09 13.49 -10.38
N VAL A 131 -9.01 12.81 -10.02
CA VAL A 131 -8.99 11.36 -9.80
C VAL A 131 -9.80 11.00 -8.55
N PHE A 132 -9.84 11.89 -7.56
CA PHE A 132 -10.67 11.70 -6.36
C PHE A 132 -12.16 11.99 -6.61
N PHE A 133 -12.52 12.62 -7.72
CA PHE A 133 -13.91 12.96 -8.05
C PHE A 133 -14.57 11.92 -8.97
N SER A 134 -14.06 11.73 -10.19
CA SER A 134 -14.82 11.09 -11.28
C SER A 134 -14.31 9.72 -11.75
N GLU A 135 -13.29 9.14 -11.10
CA GLU A 135 -12.75 7.81 -11.44
C GLU A 135 -13.51 6.67 -10.73
N ALA A 136 -13.19 5.40 -11.04
CA ALA A 136 -13.92 4.19 -10.59
C ALA A 136 -14.17 4.06 -9.07
N ASN A 137 -13.43 4.83 -8.26
CA ASN A 137 -13.48 4.86 -6.80
C ASN A 137 -13.51 6.31 -6.24
N GLY A 138 -13.83 7.29 -7.08
CA GLY A 138 -13.97 8.70 -6.70
C GLY A 138 -15.29 8.99 -5.98
N LEU A 139 -15.39 10.18 -5.38
CA LEU A 139 -16.53 10.61 -4.58
C LEU A 139 -17.86 10.48 -5.32
N GLU A 140 -17.91 10.77 -6.63
CA GLU A 140 -19.14 10.64 -7.44
C GLU A 140 -19.66 9.20 -7.47
N GLN A 141 -18.77 8.22 -7.69
CA GLN A 141 -19.18 6.81 -7.73
C GLN A 141 -19.50 6.27 -6.35
N VAL A 142 -18.80 6.75 -5.31
CA VAL A 142 -19.10 6.37 -3.92
C VAL A 142 -20.47 6.89 -3.51
N ALA A 143 -20.80 8.16 -3.81
CA ALA A 143 -22.12 8.73 -3.56
C ALA A 143 -23.22 7.95 -4.32
N ASN A 144 -23.02 7.68 -5.61
CA ASN A 144 -23.97 6.92 -6.42
C ASN A 144 -24.21 5.49 -5.89
N LYS A 145 -23.17 4.79 -5.41
CA LYS A 145 -23.30 3.45 -4.83
C LYS A 145 -24.03 3.45 -3.50
N LEU A 146 -23.90 4.52 -2.72
CA LEU A 146 -24.60 4.72 -1.45
C LEU A 146 -26.03 5.25 -1.63
N GLY A 147 -26.41 5.64 -2.85
CA GLY A 147 -27.73 6.19 -3.15
C GLY A 147 -27.96 7.61 -2.61
N ILE A 148 -26.89 8.38 -2.35
CA ILE A 148 -26.96 9.75 -1.86
C ILE A 148 -26.83 10.74 -3.02
N GLU A 149 -27.74 11.72 -3.09
CA GLU A 149 -27.66 12.81 -4.07
C GLU A 149 -26.77 13.93 -3.54
N VAL A 150 -25.70 14.27 -4.27
CA VAL A 150 -24.75 15.34 -3.91
C VAL A 150 -24.68 16.33 -5.07
N ASP A 151 -24.72 17.63 -4.78
CA ASP A 151 -24.60 18.68 -5.80
C ASP A 151 -23.12 19.04 -6.02
N PHE A 152 -22.56 18.70 -7.18
CA PHE A 152 -21.14 18.88 -7.45
C PHE A 152 -20.84 20.22 -8.13
N LEU A 153 -20.07 21.05 -7.44
CA LEU A 153 -19.66 22.36 -7.92
C LEU A 153 -18.24 22.31 -8.51
N GLU A 154 -18.15 22.10 -9.83
CA GLU A 154 -16.86 21.96 -10.51
C GLU A 154 -16.01 23.25 -10.50
N ARG A 155 -14.70 23.08 -10.32
CA ARG A 155 -13.69 24.14 -10.32
C ARG A 155 -12.52 23.81 -11.24
N LYS A 156 -11.74 24.84 -11.61
CA LYS A 156 -10.65 24.74 -12.60
C LYS A 156 -9.28 24.46 -11.98
N ASP A 157 -9.14 24.70 -10.69
CA ASP A 157 -7.89 24.58 -9.93
C ASP A 157 -8.20 24.27 -8.46
N LEU A 158 -7.24 23.66 -7.75
CA LEU A 158 -7.45 23.21 -6.37
C LEU A 158 -7.64 24.36 -5.38
N SER A 159 -7.04 25.53 -5.63
CA SER A 159 -7.25 26.72 -4.81
C SER A 159 -8.69 27.23 -4.91
N SER A 160 -9.28 27.22 -6.10
CA SER A 160 -10.67 27.64 -6.29
C SER A 160 -11.70 26.65 -5.73
N VAL A 161 -11.31 25.39 -5.46
CA VAL A 161 -12.10 24.45 -4.65
C VAL A 161 -12.18 24.92 -3.20
N LEU A 162 -11.03 25.18 -2.56
CA LEU A 162 -10.99 25.64 -1.16
C LEU A 162 -11.61 27.04 -1.01
N GLN A 163 -11.37 27.95 -1.97
CA GLN A 163 -12.00 29.28 -1.99
C GLN A 163 -13.53 29.19 -2.05
N ALA A 164 -14.09 28.25 -2.82
CA ALA A 164 -15.55 28.07 -2.90
C ALA A 164 -16.17 27.66 -1.55
N VAL A 165 -15.44 26.87 -0.75
CA VAL A 165 -15.85 26.52 0.61
C VAL A 165 -15.66 27.71 1.56
N GLN A 166 -14.59 28.48 1.42
CA GLN A 166 -14.37 29.67 2.23
C GLN A 166 -15.48 30.73 2.00
N ASP A 167 -15.85 30.96 0.74
CA ASP A 167 -16.78 32.02 0.34
C ASP A 167 -18.26 31.65 0.50
N GLY A 168 -18.58 30.43 0.95
CA GLY A 168 -19.97 29.99 1.09
C GLY A 168 -20.60 29.41 -0.17
N ALA A 169 -19.88 29.38 -1.30
CA ALA A 169 -20.40 28.86 -2.57
C ALA A 169 -20.54 27.33 -2.58
N ALA A 170 -19.80 26.63 -1.72
CA ALA A 170 -19.97 25.22 -1.41
C ALA A 170 -19.91 25.00 0.10
N GLU A 171 -20.50 23.90 0.57
CA GLU A 171 -20.52 23.51 1.98
C GLU A 171 -19.30 22.65 2.33
N ALA A 172 -18.81 21.89 1.35
CA ALA A 172 -17.59 21.10 1.47
C ALA A 172 -16.75 21.15 0.19
N GLY A 173 -15.47 20.80 0.28
CA GLY A 173 -14.54 20.81 -0.85
C GLY A 173 -13.65 19.58 -0.85
N LEU A 174 -13.58 18.88 -1.99
CA LEU A 174 -12.73 17.70 -2.13
C LEU A 174 -11.39 18.09 -2.75
N VAL A 175 -10.31 17.86 -2.00
CA VAL A 175 -8.93 18.00 -2.48
C VAL A 175 -8.07 16.85 -1.97
N SER A 176 -6.88 16.66 -2.53
CA SER A 176 -5.95 15.68 -1.96
C SER A 176 -5.51 16.07 -0.55
N ARG A 177 -5.39 15.10 0.37
CA ARG A 177 -4.98 15.30 1.77
C ARG A 177 -3.65 16.04 1.89
N LEU A 178 -2.67 15.74 1.04
CA LEU A 178 -1.36 16.41 1.06
C LEU A 178 -1.44 17.89 0.67
N TYR A 179 -2.35 18.25 -0.24
CA TYR A 179 -2.59 19.65 -0.63
C TYR A 179 -3.40 20.38 0.46
N GLY A 180 -4.49 19.77 0.91
CA GLY A 180 -5.35 20.34 1.93
C GLY A 180 -4.63 20.56 3.27
N ALA A 181 -3.80 19.61 3.72
CA ALA A 181 -3.01 19.76 4.95
C ALA A 181 -2.04 20.95 4.94
N ARG A 182 -1.71 21.51 3.77
CA ARG A 182 -0.89 22.73 3.65
C ARG A 182 -1.68 24.00 3.41
N GLN A 183 -2.75 23.93 2.64
CA GLN A 183 -3.47 25.12 2.18
C GLN A 183 -4.72 25.40 3.01
N ALA A 184 -5.38 24.39 3.58
CA ALA A 184 -6.67 24.54 4.25
C ALA A 184 -6.64 25.59 5.38
N GLU A 185 -5.55 25.67 6.15
CA GLU A 185 -5.37 26.67 7.20
C GLU A 185 -5.40 28.11 6.64
N SER A 186 -4.78 28.35 5.47
CA SER A 186 -4.82 29.67 4.82
C SER A 186 -6.21 30.06 4.32
N PHE A 187 -7.08 29.09 4.05
CA PHE A 187 -8.48 29.30 3.71
C PHE A 187 -9.42 29.21 4.92
N GLN A 188 -8.89 29.06 6.14
CA GLN A 188 -9.65 28.87 7.39
C GLN A 188 -10.61 27.67 7.34
N LEU A 189 -10.19 26.58 6.70
CA LEU A 189 -10.95 25.34 6.57
C LEU A 189 -10.36 24.25 7.44
N VAL A 190 -11.20 23.31 7.86
CA VAL A 190 -10.81 22.13 8.63
C VAL A 190 -11.01 20.85 7.80
N PRO A 191 -10.14 19.84 7.96
CA PRO A 191 -10.36 18.54 7.35
C PRO A 191 -11.56 17.83 7.98
N SER A 192 -12.47 17.30 7.15
CA SER A 192 -13.50 16.36 7.56
C SER A 192 -12.91 14.93 7.70
N PRO A 193 -13.51 14.03 8.50
CA PRO A 193 -13.15 12.61 8.55
C PRO A 193 -13.36 11.86 7.23
N ILE A 194 -14.11 12.44 6.27
CA ILE A 194 -14.40 11.81 4.99
C ILE A 194 -13.13 11.74 4.13
N LEU A 195 -12.64 10.51 3.95
CA LEU A 195 -11.52 10.17 3.07
C LEU A 195 -12.00 9.41 1.85
N ILE A 196 -11.45 9.77 0.69
CA ILE A 196 -11.64 9.07 -0.59
C ILE A 196 -10.41 8.23 -0.87
N ASN A 197 -10.65 7.02 -1.38
CA ASN A 197 -9.67 5.95 -1.58
C ASN A 197 -8.28 6.44 -2.03
N PRO A 198 -7.20 5.82 -1.52
CA PRO A 198 -5.86 6.26 -1.83
C PRO A 198 -5.52 5.97 -3.29
N ILE A 199 -4.84 6.92 -3.92
CA ILE A 199 -4.29 6.77 -5.27
C ILE A 199 -2.78 6.67 -5.21
N GLU A 200 -2.23 5.82 -6.05
CA GLU A 200 -0.80 5.62 -6.17
C GLU A 200 -0.20 6.67 -7.11
N LEU A 201 0.71 7.50 -6.60
CA LEU A 201 1.42 8.48 -7.41
C LEU A 201 2.71 7.85 -7.95
N ARG A 202 2.85 7.88 -9.27
CA ARG A 202 3.94 7.25 -10.03
C ARG A 202 4.55 8.21 -11.04
N PHE A 203 5.69 7.83 -11.62
CA PHE A 203 6.22 8.48 -12.80
C PHE A 203 5.55 7.89 -14.05
N ALA A 204 5.06 8.75 -14.93
CA ALA A 204 4.50 8.34 -16.23
C ALA A 204 5.49 8.64 -17.36
N PHE A 205 5.47 7.78 -18.37
CA PHE A 205 6.32 7.81 -19.56
C PHE A 205 5.46 7.67 -20.82
N PRO A 206 5.91 8.17 -21.98
CA PRO A 206 5.21 7.94 -23.25
C PRO A 206 5.12 6.44 -23.57
N ALA A 207 4.04 5.99 -24.23
CA ALA A 207 3.90 4.59 -24.66
C ALA A 207 4.52 4.31 -26.06
N PRO A 208 5.16 3.13 -26.28
CA PRO A 208 5.65 2.23 -25.25
C PRO A 208 6.79 2.93 -24.48
N GLY A 209 6.89 2.64 -23.17
CA GLY A 209 7.79 3.31 -22.22
C GLY A 209 9.24 3.45 -22.67
N ILE A 210 10.04 4.17 -21.90
CA ILE A 210 11.48 4.31 -22.15
C ILE A 210 12.21 3.39 -21.15
N PRO A 211 12.54 2.12 -21.51
CA PRO A 211 12.94 1.12 -20.52
C PRO A 211 14.13 1.55 -19.67
N LEU A 212 15.13 2.18 -20.30
CA LEU A 212 16.31 2.72 -19.63
C LEU A 212 15.99 3.78 -18.55
N LEU A 213 14.96 4.63 -18.77
CA LEU A 213 14.58 5.64 -17.78
C LEU A 213 13.71 5.04 -16.68
N SER A 214 12.72 4.22 -17.06
CA SER A 214 11.81 3.59 -16.10
C SER A 214 12.51 2.58 -15.19
N GLU A 215 13.42 1.75 -15.72
CA GLU A 215 14.18 0.78 -14.93
C GLU A 215 15.18 1.44 -13.99
N ALA A 216 15.84 2.52 -14.42
CA ALA A 216 16.73 3.28 -13.55
C ALA A 216 15.96 3.92 -12.39
N ILE A 217 14.80 4.54 -12.65
CA ILE A 217 13.94 5.11 -11.61
C ILE A 217 13.44 4.00 -10.66
N ASP A 218 12.97 2.88 -11.19
CA ASP A 218 12.48 1.76 -10.38
C ASP A 218 13.57 1.12 -9.52
N ARG A 219 14.81 1.01 -10.02
CA ARG A 219 15.96 0.50 -9.27
C ARG A 219 16.29 1.41 -8.08
N HIS A 220 16.46 2.71 -8.32
CA HIS A 220 16.77 3.68 -7.27
C HIS A 220 15.67 3.79 -6.22
N LEU A 221 14.41 3.85 -6.63
CA LEU A 221 13.28 3.91 -5.68
C LEU A 221 13.20 2.64 -4.82
N ARG A 222 13.45 1.46 -5.41
CA ARG A 222 13.45 0.19 -4.65
C ARG A 222 14.58 0.15 -3.62
N GLU A 223 15.78 0.56 -4.02
CA GLU A 223 16.95 0.61 -3.13
C GLU A 223 16.76 1.65 -2.01
N TRP A 224 16.29 2.84 -2.33
CA TRP A 224 16.15 3.92 -1.35
C TRP A 224 15.00 3.70 -0.37
N LYS A 225 13.91 3.05 -0.78
CA LYS A 225 12.82 2.71 0.15
C LYS A 225 13.20 1.70 1.22
N ALA A 226 14.23 0.89 0.96
CA ALA A 226 14.72 -0.09 1.94
C ALA A 226 15.64 0.53 3.01
N ASP A 227 16.16 1.74 2.78
CA ASP A 227 17.11 2.42 3.66
C ASP A 227 16.51 3.72 4.24
N PRO A 228 16.23 3.79 5.56
CA PRO A 228 15.72 4.99 6.22
C PRO A 228 16.63 6.23 6.09
N ALA A 229 17.93 6.05 5.82
CA ALA A 229 18.89 7.12 5.60
C ALA A 229 19.01 7.53 4.11
N SER A 230 18.15 7.03 3.23
CA SER A 230 18.27 7.27 1.79
C SER A 230 17.84 8.69 1.36
N PRO A 231 18.23 9.09 0.13
CA PRO A 231 17.60 10.18 -0.62
C PRO A 231 16.08 10.29 -0.50
N TYR A 232 15.39 9.13 -0.53
CA TYR A 232 13.94 9.06 -0.55
C TYR A 232 13.33 9.55 0.77
N HIS A 233 13.74 8.95 1.89
CA HIS A 233 13.23 9.33 3.21
C HIS A 233 13.60 10.77 3.59
N ARG A 234 14.80 11.24 3.22
CA ARG A 234 15.17 12.66 3.42
C ARG A 234 14.26 13.61 2.65
N SER A 235 13.94 13.28 1.39
CA SER A 235 13.07 14.12 0.56
C SER A 235 11.64 14.14 1.10
N LEU A 236 11.10 12.97 1.47
CA LEU A 236 9.78 12.88 2.11
C LEU A 236 9.76 13.64 3.44
N ASN A 237 10.74 13.47 4.31
CA ASN A 237 10.79 14.20 5.59
C ASN A 237 10.91 15.72 5.40
N ARG A 238 11.69 16.18 4.42
CA ARG A 238 11.83 17.61 4.10
C ARG A 238 10.53 18.23 3.60
N TRP A 239 9.83 17.54 2.70
CA TRP A 239 8.67 18.09 1.99
C TRP A 239 7.33 17.77 2.64
N LEU A 240 7.23 16.65 3.36
CA LEU A 240 6.01 16.12 3.98
C LEU A 240 6.09 15.98 5.51
N GLY A 241 7.30 15.96 6.09
CA GLY A 241 7.47 15.77 7.53
C GLY A 241 7.36 17.06 8.34
N HIS A 242 6.51 17.04 9.37
CA HIS A 242 6.77 17.77 10.61
C HIS A 242 7.64 16.85 11.49
N SER A 243 8.95 17.02 11.46
CA SER A 243 9.83 16.30 12.39
C SER A 243 10.04 17.13 13.64
N ALA A 244 9.61 16.59 14.78
CA ALA A 244 10.08 16.99 16.09
C ALA A 244 11.61 16.87 16.17
N ASP A 245 12.24 17.90 16.72
CA ASP A 245 13.68 18.06 16.85
C ASP A 245 14.25 17.04 17.87
N VAL A 246 15.13 16.12 17.45
CA VAL A 246 15.88 15.24 18.37
C VAL A 246 17.31 15.77 18.50
N ARG A 247 17.62 16.40 19.65
CA ARG A 247 18.98 16.86 19.98
C ARG A 247 19.86 15.69 20.48
N HIS A 248 20.98 15.42 19.82
CA HIS A 248 21.98 14.42 20.25
C HIS A 248 23.23 15.05 20.91
N SER A 249 23.82 14.31 21.86
CA SER A 249 24.87 14.73 22.80
C SER A 249 26.30 14.77 22.20
N PRO A 250 27.19 15.72 22.62
CA PRO A 250 28.46 16.04 21.94
C PRO A 250 29.59 14.99 21.92
N TRP A 251 29.49 13.87 22.63
CA TRP A 251 30.63 12.94 22.75
C TRP A 251 30.88 12.11 21.47
N LEU A 252 29.82 11.76 20.73
CA LEU A 252 29.88 10.87 19.56
C LEU A 252 30.55 11.52 18.33
N THR A 253 30.58 12.86 18.25
CA THR A 253 31.10 13.58 17.09
C THR A 253 32.63 13.70 17.08
N ASN A 254 33.28 13.59 18.24
CA ASN A 254 34.73 13.73 18.34
C ASN A 254 35.49 12.45 17.99
N THR A 255 34.89 11.28 18.17
CA THR A 255 35.52 9.98 17.82
C THR A 255 35.59 9.77 16.30
N LEU A 256 34.57 10.18 15.55
CA LEU A 256 34.51 10.05 14.09
C LEU A 256 35.54 10.91 13.35
N LYS A 257 35.94 12.06 13.89
CA LYS A 257 36.92 12.97 13.24
C LYS A 257 38.33 12.40 13.21
N ILE A 258 38.72 11.62 14.21
CA ILE A 258 40.07 11.05 14.31
C ILE A 258 40.29 9.96 13.25
N LEU A 259 39.25 9.18 12.95
CA LEU A 259 39.31 8.08 11.98
C LEU A 259 39.45 8.59 10.52
N GLY A 260 38.89 9.77 10.22
CA GLY A 260 38.97 10.37 8.87
C GLY A 260 40.37 10.79 8.45
N VAL A 261 41.19 11.28 9.39
CA VAL A 261 42.54 11.80 9.08
C VAL A 261 43.52 10.69 8.69
N LEU A 262 43.40 9.51 9.30
CA LEU A 262 44.28 8.36 9.02
C LEU A 262 44.08 7.79 7.60
N THR A 263 42.87 7.90 7.05
CA THR A 263 42.51 7.35 5.74
C THR A 263 43.06 8.20 4.57
N ILE A 264 43.20 9.50 4.77
CA ILE A 264 43.71 10.43 3.75
C ILE A 264 45.23 10.23 3.54
N LEU A 265 45.98 9.97 4.62
CA LEU A 265 47.42 9.75 4.57
C LEU A 265 47.82 8.49 3.77
N PHE A 266 47.01 7.44 3.81
CA PHE A 266 47.27 6.18 3.07
C PHE A 266 47.02 6.31 1.55
N SER A 267 46.09 7.18 1.16
CA SER A 267 45.71 7.42 -0.23
C SER A 267 46.80 8.17 -1.02
N ALA A 268 47.53 9.08 -0.38
CA ALA A 268 48.52 9.93 -1.04
C ALA A 268 49.79 9.17 -1.48
N THR A 269 50.19 8.13 -0.73
CA THR A 269 51.41 7.34 -1.01
C THR A 269 51.27 6.44 -2.23
N THR A 270 50.07 5.94 -2.53
CA THR A 270 49.83 5.03 -3.66
C THR A 270 49.77 5.75 -5.01
N LEU A 271 49.38 7.03 -5.03
CA LEU A 271 49.30 7.85 -6.23
C LEU A 271 50.68 8.25 -6.80
N LEU A 272 51.66 8.48 -5.93
CA LEU A 272 53.02 8.86 -6.35
C LEU A 272 53.77 7.72 -7.06
N ALA A 273 53.50 6.46 -6.68
CA ALA A 273 54.10 5.29 -7.32
C ALA A 273 53.64 5.07 -8.78
N ARG A 274 52.38 5.41 -9.09
CA ARG A 274 51.80 5.22 -10.43
C ARG A 274 52.24 6.26 -11.46
N HIS A 275 52.74 7.42 -11.02
CA HIS A 275 53.13 8.48 -11.95
C HIS A 275 54.51 8.24 -12.58
N LYS A 276 55.40 7.51 -11.89
CA LYS A 276 56.79 7.29 -12.33
C LYS A 276 56.92 6.29 -13.49
N THR A 277 55.98 5.35 -13.63
CA THR A 277 56.01 4.27 -14.65
C THR A 277 55.51 4.68 -16.03
N ARG A 278 54.70 5.73 -16.15
CA ARG A 278 54.10 6.14 -17.44
C ARG A 278 55.01 6.96 -18.36
N LYS A 279 56.11 7.50 -17.84
CA LYS A 279 56.98 8.43 -18.60
C LYS A 279 57.95 7.71 -19.55
N GLY A 280 58.44 6.51 -19.20
CA GLY A 280 59.45 5.79 -20.01
C GLY A 280 58.93 5.06 -21.27
N LEU A 281 57.62 4.82 -21.36
CA LEU A 281 57.03 4.06 -22.47
C LEU A 281 56.78 4.89 -23.74
N ARG A 282 56.89 6.23 -23.65
CA ARG A 282 56.53 7.14 -24.76
C ARG A 282 57.69 7.48 -25.68
N GLU A 283 58.94 7.33 -25.24
CA GLU A 283 60.12 7.73 -26.02
C GLU A 283 60.56 6.65 -27.03
N ILE A 284 60.27 5.36 -26.78
CA ILE A 284 60.69 4.24 -27.65
C ILE A 284 59.77 4.10 -28.90
N ALA A 285 58.52 4.56 -28.82
CA ALA A 285 57.53 4.38 -29.88
C ALA A 285 57.60 5.39 -31.04
N ALA A 286 58.48 6.40 -30.94
CA ALA A 286 58.59 7.47 -31.93
C ALA A 286 59.65 7.21 -33.02
N GLN A 287 60.71 6.46 -32.71
CA GLN A 287 61.83 6.24 -33.64
C GLN A 287 61.60 5.13 -34.69
N ASN A 288 60.67 4.20 -34.46
CA ASN A 288 60.42 3.07 -35.38
C ASN A 288 59.54 3.39 -36.60
N ARG A 289 58.83 4.52 -36.62
CA ARG A 289 57.81 4.79 -37.66
C ARG A 289 58.37 5.36 -38.98
N GLN A 290 59.55 5.96 -38.95
CA GLN A 290 60.04 6.75 -40.09
C GLN A 290 60.87 5.92 -41.10
N LEU A 291 61.25 4.68 -40.77
CA LEU A 291 62.05 3.80 -41.64
C LEU A 291 61.19 2.83 -42.49
N GLU A 292 59.95 2.56 -42.09
CA GLU A 292 59.05 1.59 -42.74
C GLU A 292 58.34 2.14 -43.99
N GLU A 293 58.26 3.45 -44.16
CA GLU A 293 57.45 4.06 -45.21
C GLU A 293 58.12 4.03 -46.60
N GLN A 294 59.45 4.04 -46.70
CA GLN A 294 60.15 4.16 -47.99
C GLN A 294 60.38 2.82 -48.73
N ILE A 295 60.31 1.67 -48.05
CA ILE A 295 60.47 0.34 -48.69
C ILE A 295 59.13 -0.19 -49.22
N ALA A 296 58.00 0.31 -48.74
CA ALA A 296 56.68 -0.23 -49.02
C ALA A 296 56.09 0.16 -50.39
N GLU A 297 56.57 1.24 -51.04
CA GLU A 297 55.89 1.79 -52.22
C GLU A 297 56.15 1.00 -53.51
N ARG A 298 57.35 0.43 -53.67
CA ARG A 298 57.72 -0.31 -54.89
C ARG A 298 57.21 -1.76 -54.91
N SER A 299 57.04 -2.40 -53.75
CA SER A 299 56.44 -3.75 -53.64
C SER A 299 54.91 -3.75 -53.73
N ARG A 300 54.24 -2.60 -53.53
CA ARG A 300 52.77 -2.48 -53.57
C ARG A 300 52.19 -2.65 -54.97
N ALA A 301 52.86 -2.20 -56.04
CA ALA A 301 52.33 -2.27 -57.40
C ALA A 301 52.33 -3.71 -57.98
N GLU A 302 53.41 -4.47 -57.78
CA GLU A 302 53.50 -5.87 -58.25
C GLU A 302 52.70 -6.84 -57.37
N ALA A 303 52.63 -6.57 -56.06
CA ALA A 303 51.77 -7.33 -55.16
C ALA A 303 50.29 -7.11 -55.47
N GLU A 304 49.86 -5.91 -55.87
CA GLU A 304 48.45 -5.61 -56.17
C GLU A 304 47.93 -6.39 -57.38
N LEU A 305 48.72 -6.53 -58.46
CA LEU A 305 48.31 -7.31 -59.64
C LEU A 305 48.22 -8.82 -59.34
N ARG A 306 49.19 -9.36 -58.59
CA ARG A 306 49.19 -10.77 -58.15
C ARG A 306 48.07 -11.03 -57.13
N ARG A 307 47.79 -10.05 -56.27
CA ARG A 307 46.70 -10.05 -55.30
C ARG A 307 45.34 -9.98 -55.98
N GLN A 308 45.14 -9.18 -57.02
CA GLN A 308 43.85 -9.11 -57.73
C GLN A 308 43.51 -10.43 -58.42
N LYS A 309 44.47 -11.09 -59.07
CA LYS A 309 44.25 -12.42 -59.68
C LYS A 309 43.98 -13.50 -58.63
N THR A 310 44.78 -13.53 -57.55
CA THR A 310 44.61 -14.50 -56.46
C THR A 310 43.32 -14.26 -55.69
N LEU A 311 42.93 -13.00 -55.45
CA LEU A 311 41.67 -12.65 -54.81
C LEU A 311 40.47 -13.02 -55.67
N PHE A 312 40.53 -12.80 -56.99
CA PHE A 312 39.45 -13.24 -57.88
C PHE A 312 39.31 -14.76 -57.88
N GLU A 313 40.41 -15.52 -58.03
CA GLU A 313 40.35 -16.98 -58.01
C GLU A 313 39.94 -17.54 -56.64
N ALA A 314 40.39 -16.92 -55.54
CA ALA A 314 39.98 -17.29 -54.20
C ALA A 314 38.50 -16.93 -53.94
N ALA A 315 38.04 -15.74 -54.32
CA ALA A 315 36.65 -15.31 -54.15
C ALA A 315 35.69 -16.09 -55.05
N PHE A 316 36.08 -16.38 -56.29
CA PHE A 316 35.27 -17.15 -57.23
C PHE A 316 35.10 -18.61 -56.77
N ASN A 317 36.16 -19.21 -56.20
CA ASN A 317 36.12 -20.58 -55.68
C ASN A 317 35.61 -20.71 -54.23
N SER A 318 35.64 -19.63 -53.44
CA SER A 318 35.08 -19.66 -52.08
C SER A 318 33.56 -19.63 -52.07
N VAL A 319 32.91 -19.13 -53.13
CA VAL A 319 31.46 -19.18 -53.28
C VAL A 319 31.00 -20.65 -53.33
N PRO A 320 30.12 -21.08 -52.41
CA PRO A 320 29.63 -22.47 -52.35
C PRO A 320 28.80 -22.87 -53.57
N ASP A 321 28.01 -21.92 -54.09
CA ASP A 321 27.11 -22.09 -55.22
C ASP A 321 27.89 -22.42 -56.50
N GLY A 322 27.29 -23.21 -57.39
CA GLY A 322 27.86 -23.53 -58.69
C GLY A 322 27.87 -22.28 -59.58
N MET A 323 29.06 -21.75 -59.87
CA MET A 323 29.22 -20.59 -60.74
C MET A 323 29.81 -20.99 -62.09
N VAL A 324 29.19 -20.49 -63.15
CA VAL A 324 29.58 -20.73 -64.54
C VAL A 324 29.63 -19.41 -65.29
N LEU A 325 30.78 -19.11 -65.88
CA LEU A 325 30.95 -18.08 -66.89
C LEU A 325 30.87 -18.75 -68.26
N CYS A 326 29.91 -18.37 -69.09
CA CYS A 326 29.76 -18.89 -70.45
C CYS A 326 29.75 -17.79 -71.49
N ASP A 327 30.08 -18.13 -72.74
CA ASP A 327 30.00 -17.23 -73.87
C ASP A 327 28.53 -17.04 -74.34
N PRO A 328 28.27 -16.16 -75.32
CA PRO A 328 26.92 -15.99 -75.88
C PRO A 328 26.31 -17.27 -76.50
N ALA A 329 27.13 -18.26 -76.89
CA ALA A 329 26.68 -19.57 -77.38
C ALA A 329 26.43 -20.59 -76.25
N ARG A 330 26.54 -20.16 -74.99
CA ARG A 330 26.43 -20.96 -73.76
C ARG A 330 27.49 -22.06 -73.62
N GLN A 331 28.67 -21.86 -74.21
CA GLN A 331 29.86 -22.66 -73.93
C GLN A 331 30.54 -22.19 -72.64
N ILE A 332 30.89 -23.13 -71.76
CA ILE A 332 31.47 -22.82 -70.45
C ILE A 332 32.92 -22.35 -70.60
N LEU A 333 33.18 -21.08 -70.36
CA LEU A 333 34.52 -20.47 -70.42
C LEU A 333 35.29 -20.64 -69.12
N LYS A 334 34.60 -20.53 -67.98
CA LYS A 334 35.17 -20.73 -66.64
C LYS A 334 34.10 -21.22 -65.68
N CYS A 335 34.47 -21.99 -64.68
CA CYS A 335 33.57 -22.36 -63.59
C CYS A 335 34.33 -22.50 -62.28
N ASN A 336 33.62 -22.39 -61.16
CA ASN A 336 34.23 -22.45 -59.83
C ASN A 336 34.21 -23.88 -59.26
N ALA A 337 34.94 -24.09 -58.16
CA ALA A 337 34.93 -25.34 -57.42
C ALA A 337 33.53 -25.73 -56.89
N GLY A 338 32.61 -24.76 -56.73
CA GLY A 338 31.21 -25.00 -56.39
C GLY A 338 30.49 -25.93 -57.36
N MET A 339 30.86 -25.94 -58.65
CA MET A 339 30.27 -26.84 -59.64
C MET A 339 30.40 -28.33 -59.30
N LYS A 340 31.52 -28.72 -58.66
CA LYS A 340 31.71 -30.10 -58.21
C LYS A 340 30.73 -30.48 -57.11
N ARG A 341 30.44 -29.54 -56.20
CA ARG A 341 29.51 -29.77 -55.09
C ARG A 341 28.06 -29.79 -55.57
N THR A 342 27.67 -28.82 -56.39
CA THR A 342 26.27 -28.66 -56.84
C THR A 342 25.88 -29.64 -57.95
N PHE A 343 26.80 -29.95 -58.87
CA PHE A 343 26.49 -30.76 -60.05
C PHE A 343 27.33 -32.04 -60.18
N GLY A 344 28.37 -32.24 -59.36
CA GLY A 344 29.22 -33.43 -59.39
C GLY A 344 30.29 -33.43 -60.48
N TYR A 345 30.43 -32.34 -61.25
CA TYR A 345 31.43 -32.20 -62.31
C TYR A 345 32.68 -31.50 -61.81
N ASP A 346 33.84 -32.05 -62.12
CA ASP A 346 35.10 -31.33 -61.91
C ASP A 346 35.21 -30.18 -62.94
N PRO A 347 35.71 -28.99 -62.56
CA PRO A 347 35.79 -27.85 -63.47
C PRO A 347 36.44 -28.18 -64.81
N GLU A 348 37.54 -28.94 -64.79
CA GLU A 348 38.27 -29.38 -65.98
C GLU A 348 37.45 -30.26 -66.93
N GLU A 349 36.45 -31.00 -66.43
CA GLU A 349 35.60 -31.88 -67.24
C GLU A 349 34.56 -31.13 -68.08
N ILE A 350 34.16 -29.93 -67.63
CA ILE A 350 33.04 -29.17 -68.20
C ILE A 350 33.46 -27.88 -68.92
N LEU A 351 34.70 -27.42 -68.75
CA LEU A 351 35.25 -26.30 -69.54
C LEU A 351 35.16 -26.63 -71.05
N GLY A 352 34.69 -25.66 -71.84
CA GLY A 352 34.47 -25.78 -73.28
C GLY A 352 33.21 -26.56 -73.68
N ARG A 353 32.49 -27.20 -72.74
CA ARG A 353 31.21 -27.88 -73.03
C ARG A 353 30.04 -26.89 -72.99
N ASN A 354 28.93 -27.28 -73.61
CA ASN A 354 27.70 -26.48 -73.58
C ASN A 354 26.91 -26.71 -72.28
N THR A 355 26.35 -25.65 -71.69
CA THR A 355 25.54 -25.74 -70.46
C THR A 355 24.31 -26.67 -70.54
N LEU A 356 23.90 -27.13 -71.74
CA LEU A 356 22.85 -28.14 -71.94
C LEU A 356 23.03 -29.38 -71.04
N LEU A 357 24.26 -29.79 -70.77
CA LEU A 357 24.55 -30.94 -69.92
C LEU A 357 23.99 -30.82 -68.49
N LEU A 358 23.81 -29.59 -68.00
CA LEU A 358 23.28 -29.28 -66.66
C LEU A 358 21.76 -29.42 -66.57
N TYR A 359 21.05 -29.51 -67.69
CA TYR A 359 19.59 -29.54 -67.73
C TYR A 359 19.06 -30.97 -67.89
N PRO A 360 17.85 -31.27 -67.40
CA PRO A 360 17.27 -32.61 -67.46
C PRO A 360 16.90 -33.04 -68.89
N SER A 361 16.48 -32.10 -69.75
CA SER A 361 16.11 -32.34 -71.15
C SER A 361 16.47 -31.14 -72.05
N GLU A 362 16.50 -31.38 -73.36
CA GLU A 362 16.71 -30.33 -74.37
C GLU A 362 15.54 -29.32 -74.39
N ASP A 363 14.30 -29.80 -74.22
CA ASP A 363 13.11 -28.93 -74.09
C ASP A 363 13.23 -27.94 -72.93
N GLU A 364 13.72 -28.39 -71.77
CA GLU A 364 13.89 -27.51 -70.61
C GLU A 364 15.05 -26.54 -70.84
N PHE A 365 16.13 -26.98 -71.48
CA PHE A 365 17.24 -26.11 -71.86
C PHE A 365 16.80 -25.00 -72.84
N GLU A 366 15.93 -25.30 -73.81
CA GLU A 366 15.38 -24.31 -74.74
C GLU A 366 14.38 -23.37 -74.08
N ARG A 367 13.50 -23.89 -73.21
CA ARG A 367 12.60 -23.07 -72.40
C ARG A 367 13.38 -22.03 -71.58
N GLN A 368 14.52 -22.43 -71.02
CA GLN A 368 15.40 -21.48 -70.33
C GLN A 368 16.12 -20.57 -71.34
N ARG A 369 16.53 -21.03 -72.52
CA ARG A 369 17.15 -20.19 -73.55
C ARG A 369 16.25 -19.04 -74.00
N GLU A 370 14.95 -19.31 -74.19
CA GLU A 370 13.97 -18.27 -74.55
C GLU A 370 13.84 -17.21 -73.45
N ARG A 371 13.80 -17.64 -72.18
CA ARG A 371 13.81 -16.73 -71.02
C ARG A 371 15.07 -15.87 -70.95
N TRP A 372 16.20 -16.41 -71.37
CA TRP A 372 17.48 -15.71 -71.45
C TRP A 372 17.58 -14.74 -72.65
N SER A 373 16.89 -15.02 -73.77
CA SER A 373 16.99 -14.22 -75.00
C SER A 373 16.27 -12.86 -74.90
N HIS A 374 15.27 -12.75 -74.03
CA HIS A 374 14.49 -11.52 -73.78
C HIS A 374 15.27 -10.45 -72.99
N TRP A 375 16.57 -10.65 -72.76
CA TRP A 375 17.33 -9.98 -71.71
C TRP A 375 18.47 -9.08 -72.22
N LYS A 376 18.33 -8.54 -73.44
CA LYS A 376 19.33 -7.64 -74.04
C LYS A 376 19.42 -6.26 -73.35
N ASP A 377 18.43 -5.86 -72.56
CA ASP A 377 18.32 -4.52 -71.97
C ASP A 377 18.36 -4.51 -70.42
N GLY A 378 19.58 -4.53 -69.86
CA GLY A 378 19.96 -3.68 -68.72
C GLY A 378 19.58 -4.01 -67.26
N GLY A 379 18.74 -4.99 -66.91
CA GLY A 379 18.37 -5.24 -65.50
C GLY A 379 18.78 -6.63 -64.99
N GLY A 380 19.54 -6.74 -63.89
CA GLY A 380 19.85 -8.04 -63.25
C GLY A 380 18.59 -8.88 -62.97
N LEU A 381 18.65 -10.20 -63.18
CA LEU A 381 17.50 -11.07 -62.92
C LEU A 381 17.23 -11.22 -61.42
N LYS A 382 15.95 -11.15 -61.03
CA LYS A 382 15.50 -11.70 -59.74
C LYS A 382 15.75 -13.22 -59.76
N PRO A 383 16.25 -13.83 -58.68
CA PRO A 383 16.45 -15.27 -58.62
C PRO A 383 15.19 -16.06 -59.02
N TRP A 384 15.33 -17.14 -59.78
CA TRP A 384 14.22 -18.02 -60.14
C TRP A 384 14.63 -19.49 -60.09
N VAL A 385 13.65 -20.36 -59.86
CA VAL A 385 13.89 -21.79 -59.66
C VAL A 385 13.84 -22.53 -60.99
N VAL A 386 14.84 -23.37 -61.23
CA VAL A 386 15.02 -24.15 -62.45
C VAL A 386 15.34 -25.61 -62.06
N PRO A 387 14.74 -26.61 -62.72
CA PRO A 387 15.13 -28.00 -62.51
C PRO A 387 16.46 -28.28 -63.22
N TYR A 388 17.44 -28.75 -62.47
CA TYR A 388 18.79 -29.09 -62.95
C TYR A 388 19.07 -30.57 -62.77
N ARG A 389 20.02 -31.09 -63.56
CA ARG A 389 20.44 -32.48 -63.52
C ARG A 389 21.89 -32.60 -63.04
N HIS A 390 22.07 -33.34 -61.96
CA HIS A 390 23.36 -33.72 -61.42
C HIS A 390 24.06 -34.77 -62.31
N LYS A 391 25.40 -34.90 -62.26
CA LYS A 391 26.20 -35.89 -63.02
C LYS A 391 25.73 -37.34 -62.81
N THR A 392 25.15 -37.65 -61.65
CA THR A 392 24.59 -38.96 -61.32
C THR A 392 23.20 -39.23 -61.91
N GLY A 393 22.60 -38.24 -62.60
CA GLY A 393 21.25 -38.32 -63.15
C GLY A 393 20.14 -37.81 -62.23
N ARG A 394 20.44 -37.47 -60.96
CA ARG A 394 19.47 -36.89 -60.02
C ARG A 394 19.01 -35.50 -60.50
N ILE A 395 17.70 -35.26 -60.48
CA ILE A 395 17.12 -33.93 -60.70
C ILE A 395 17.00 -33.21 -59.35
N PHE A 396 17.37 -31.93 -59.32
CA PHE A 396 17.28 -31.06 -58.15
C PHE A 396 16.76 -29.67 -58.54
N SER A 397 16.23 -28.92 -57.58
CA SER A 397 15.76 -27.55 -57.80
C SER A 397 16.90 -26.56 -57.54
N GLY A 398 17.36 -25.88 -58.58
CA GLY A 398 18.38 -24.83 -58.47
C GLY A 398 17.78 -23.43 -58.59
N GLU A 399 18.01 -22.58 -57.60
CA GLU A 399 17.78 -21.15 -57.72
C GLU A 399 18.92 -20.55 -58.55
N THR A 400 18.55 -19.89 -59.65
CA THR A 400 19.49 -19.36 -60.65
C THR A 400 19.48 -17.85 -60.64
N ILE A 401 20.67 -17.24 -60.63
CA ILE A 401 20.86 -15.82 -60.88
C ILE A 401 21.98 -15.63 -61.89
N GLY A 402 21.75 -14.77 -62.88
CA GLY A 402 22.73 -14.45 -63.91
C GLY A 402 23.03 -12.96 -63.97
N THR A 403 24.20 -12.60 -64.49
CA THR A 403 24.52 -11.25 -64.99
C THR A 403 25.29 -11.33 -66.31
N PRO A 404 25.00 -10.47 -67.30
CA PRO A 404 25.86 -10.36 -68.47
C PRO A 404 27.19 -9.69 -68.08
N ILE A 405 28.31 -10.20 -68.60
CA ILE A 405 29.61 -9.53 -68.56
C ILE A 405 29.78 -8.76 -69.87
N ARG A 406 30.05 -7.46 -69.79
CA ARG A 406 30.22 -6.57 -70.94
C ARG A 406 31.65 -6.02 -71.00
N ASP A 407 32.13 -5.72 -72.20
CA ASP A 407 33.39 -4.99 -72.40
C ASP A 407 33.22 -3.48 -72.15
N THR A 408 34.31 -2.72 -72.22
CA THR A 408 34.32 -1.25 -72.06
C THR A 408 33.55 -0.50 -73.15
N ALA A 409 33.15 -1.19 -74.24
CA ALA A 409 32.33 -0.66 -75.32
C ALA A 409 30.84 -1.06 -75.19
N GLY A 410 30.47 -1.80 -74.14
CA GLY A 410 29.10 -2.22 -73.85
C GLY A 410 28.64 -3.53 -74.51
N SER A 411 29.52 -4.21 -75.27
CA SER A 411 29.22 -5.48 -75.94
C SER A 411 29.26 -6.64 -74.94
N THR A 412 28.27 -7.53 -74.97
CA THR A 412 28.22 -8.70 -74.07
C THR A 412 29.28 -9.72 -74.45
N LEU A 413 30.28 -9.89 -73.58
CA LEU A 413 31.36 -10.88 -73.68
C LEU A 413 30.91 -12.29 -73.27
N GLY A 414 29.89 -12.39 -72.42
CA GLY A 414 29.39 -13.64 -71.89
C GLY A 414 28.44 -13.43 -70.72
N HIS A 415 28.09 -14.50 -70.02
CA HIS A 415 27.20 -14.46 -68.86
C HIS A 415 27.82 -15.20 -67.69
N LEU A 416 27.80 -14.57 -66.52
CA LEU A 416 28.13 -15.20 -65.26
C LEU A 416 26.85 -15.64 -64.56
N VAL A 417 26.73 -16.93 -64.27
CA VAL A 417 25.55 -17.56 -63.67
C VAL A 417 25.96 -18.20 -62.36
N ALA A 418 25.23 -17.94 -61.29
CA ALA A 418 25.32 -18.65 -60.02
C ALA A 418 24.06 -19.49 -59.82
N ILE A 419 24.25 -20.73 -59.39
CA ILE A 419 23.20 -21.73 -59.22
C ILE A 419 23.34 -22.33 -57.82
N ARG A 420 22.29 -22.17 -57.01
CA ARG A 420 22.20 -22.71 -55.65
C ARG A 420 21.19 -23.85 -55.61
N ASP A 421 21.59 -25.03 -55.13
CA ASP A 421 20.62 -26.10 -54.85
C ASP A 421 19.76 -25.70 -53.64
N ILE A 422 18.45 -25.61 -53.83
CA ILE A 422 17.48 -25.24 -52.79
C ILE A 422 16.60 -26.42 -52.37
N SER A 423 16.94 -27.64 -52.78
CA SER A 423 16.11 -28.83 -52.55
C SER A 423 15.91 -29.13 -51.06
N GLU A 424 16.95 -28.99 -50.24
CA GLU A 424 16.87 -29.17 -48.78
C GLU A 424 16.02 -28.07 -48.12
N ARG A 425 16.20 -26.81 -48.54
CA ARG A 425 15.41 -25.68 -48.08
C ARG A 425 13.92 -25.85 -48.37
N GLN A 426 13.55 -26.32 -49.57
CA GLN A 426 12.13 -26.57 -49.92
C GLN A 426 11.52 -27.74 -49.14
N GLN A 427 12.29 -28.76 -48.78
CA GLN A 427 11.81 -29.87 -47.94
C GLN A 427 11.60 -29.41 -46.50
N ALA A 428 12.51 -28.62 -45.94
CA ALA A 428 12.39 -28.03 -44.61
C ALA A 428 11.14 -27.14 -44.50
N GLU A 429 10.87 -26.32 -45.53
CA GLU A 429 9.73 -25.41 -45.54
C GLU A 429 8.37 -26.15 -45.62
N LYS A 430 8.29 -27.26 -46.38
CA LYS A 430 7.10 -28.12 -46.39
C LYS A 430 6.88 -28.85 -45.05
N ALA A 431 7.94 -29.34 -44.43
CA ALA A 431 7.87 -29.98 -43.11
C ALA A 431 7.41 -28.97 -42.04
N PHE A 432 7.89 -27.73 -42.10
CA PHE A 432 7.45 -26.65 -41.24
C PHE A 432 5.96 -26.30 -41.43
N GLN A 433 5.47 -26.19 -42.66
CA GLN A 433 4.05 -25.93 -42.90
C GLN A 433 3.14 -27.01 -42.31
N ALA A 434 3.55 -28.28 -42.40
CA ALA A 434 2.82 -29.40 -41.77
C ALA A 434 2.86 -29.33 -40.23
N LEU A 435 4.01 -28.95 -39.65
CA LEU A 435 4.17 -28.75 -38.22
C LEU A 435 3.23 -27.66 -37.69
N VAL A 436 3.23 -26.49 -38.32
CA VAL A 436 2.36 -25.36 -37.94
C VAL A 436 0.89 -25.76 -38.03
N GLN A 437 0.47 -26.43 -39.12
CA GLN A 437 -0.90 -26.93 -39.26
C GLN A 437 -1.33 -27.87 -38.14
N SER A 438 -0.42 -28.74 -37.67
CA SER A 438 -0.73 -29.68 -36.58
C SER A 438 -0.93 -29.04 -35.21
N LEU A 439 -0.47 -27.80 -35.02
CA LEU A 439 -0.55 -27.05 -33.77
C LEU A 439 -1.73 -26.07 -33.71
N VAL A 440 -2.42 -25.85 -34.83
CA VAL A 440 -3.58 -24.95 -34.90
C VAL A 440 -4.74 -25.51 -34.07
N GLY A 441 -5.28 -24.71 -33.16
CA GLY A 441 -6.44 -25.06 -32.34
C GLY A 441 -6.12 -25.80 -31.04
N LEU A 442 -4.88 -26.24 -30.83
CA LEU A 442 -4.47 -26.87 -29.57
C LEU A 442 -4.21 -25.82 -28.48
N THR A 443 -4.66 -26.12 -27.26
CA THR A 443 -4.49 -25.28 -26.06
C THR A 443 -4.07 -26.13 -24.86
N GLY A 444 -3.52 -25.48 -23.83
CA GLY A 444 -3.09 -26.09 -22.59
C GLY A 444 -2.05 -27.21 -22.78
N GLN A 445 -2.24 -28.29 -22.04
CA GLN A 445 -1.34 -29.44 -22.01
C GLN A 445 -1.20 -30.14 -23.38
N GLU A 446 -2.26 -30.18 -24.19
CA GLU A 446 -2.25 -30.80 -25.51
C GLU A 446 -1.28 -30.11 -26.46
N CYS A 447 -1.16 -28.77 -26.36
CA CYS A 447 -0.20 -27.98 -27.12
C CYS A 447 1.24 -28.38 -26.77
N PHE A 448 1.58 -28.44 -25.47
CA PHE A 448 2.92 -28.78 -25.02
C PHE A 448 3.32 -30.20 -25.42
N ASP A 449 2.41 -31.17 -25.24
CA ASP A 449 2.64 -32.57 -25.59
C ASP A 449 2.88 -32.74 -27.10
N LYS A 450 2.10 -32.02 -27.92
CA LYS A 450 2.22 -32.07 -29.38
C LYS A 450 3.53 -31.44 -29.86
N VAL A 451 3.95 -30.31 -29.29
CA VAL A 451 5.24 -29.68 -29.61
C VAL A 451 6.41 -30.62 -29.29
N ALA A 452 6.41 -31.27 -28.13
CA ALA A 452 7.46 -32.23 -27.77
C ALA A 452 7.49 -33.45 -28.72
N GLU A 453 6.32 -33.97 -29.11
CA GLU A 453 6.23 -35.09 -30.05
C GLU A 453 6.77 -34.72 -31.44
N GLU A 454 6.35 -33.58 -31.97
CA GLU A 454 6.74 -33.16 -33.32
C GLU A 454 8.22 -32.78 -33.42
N LEU A 455 8.81 -32.25 -32.34
CA LEU A 455 10.25 -31.98 -32.28
C LEU A 455 11.09 -33.26 -32.33
N CYS A 456 10.70 -34.32 -31.59
CA CYS A 456 11.35 -35.62 -31.70
C CYS A 456 11.24 -36.17 -33.13
N ARG A 457 10.06 -36.05 -33.76
CA ARG A 457 9.82 -36.57 -35.11
C ARG A 457 10.60 -35.81 -36.19
N TRP A 458 10.61 -34.49 -36.12
CA TRP A 458 11.22 -33.64 -37.14
C TRP A 458 12.75 -33.68 -37.11
N LEU A 459 13.33 -33.75 -35.91
CA LEU A 459 14.78 -33.71 -35.71
C LEU A 459 15.40 -35.09 -35.42
N ASP A 460 14.62 -36.17 -35.59
CA ASP A 460 15.00 -37.56 -35.31
C ASP A 460 15.68 -37.73 -33.93
N ALA A 461 15.15 -37.03 -32.92
CA ALA A 461 15.70 -37.01 -31.57
C ALA A 461 14.96 -37.98 -30.64
N GLU A 462 15.69 -38.69 -29.78
CA GLU A 462 15.08 -39.63 -28.83
C GLU A 462 14.35 -38.92 -27.68
N CYS A 463 14.66 -37.65 -27.41
CA CYS A 463 14.05 -36.92 -26.32
C CYS A 463 13.80 -35.45 -26.67
N ALA A 464 12.62 -34.94 -26.30
CA ALA A 464 12.26 -33.53 -26.35
C ALA A 464 11.60 -33.11 -25.05
N ILE A 465 11.89 -31.89 -24.61
CA ILE A 465 11.41 -31.29 -23.37
C ILE A 465 10.88 -29.90 -23.67
N VAL A 466 9.66 -29.63 -23.21
CA VAL A 466 9.10 -28.28 -23.05
C VAL A 466 9.05 -28.01 -21.55
N GLY A 467 9.86 -27.08 -21.07
CA GLY A 467 10.04 -26.82 -19.64
C GLY A 467 9.80 -25.36 -19.27
N GLN A 468 9.20 -25.13 -18.11
CA GLN A 468 9.00 -23.81 -17.51
C GLN A 468 10.00 -23.58 -16.37
N VAL A 469 10.54 -22.36 -16.26
CA VAL A 469 11.37 -21.96 -15.12
C VAL A 469 10.49 -21.75 -13.90
N VAL A 470 10.82 -22.44 -12.80
CA VAL A 470 10.14 -22.30 -11.50
C VAL A 470 11.15 -21.80 -10.47
N GLY A 471 10.79 -20.72 -9.77
CA GLY A 471 11.64 -20.12 -8.72
C GLY A 471 12.99 -19.61 -9.20
N GLY A 472 13.19 -19.40 -10.51
CA GLY A 472 14.44 -18.96 -11.12
C GLY A 472 15.59 -19.97 -11.07
N GLN A 473 15.36 -21.17 -10.52
CA GLN A 473 16.43 -22.14 -10.23
C GLN A 473 16.14 -23.53 -10.81
N PHE A 474 14.88 -23.85 -11.11
CA PHE A 474 14.46 -25.16 -11.59
C PHE A 474 13.74 -25.06 -12.93
N ILE A 475 13.84 -26.11 -13.74
CA ILE A 475 13.01 -26.35 -14.91
C ILE A 475 12.02 -27.46 -14.57
N LYS A 476 10.72 -27.14 -14.59
CA LYS A 476 9.63 -28.12 -14.53
C LYS A 476 9.21 -28.46 -15.95
N ALA A 477 9.27 -29.72 -16.33
CA ALA A 477 8.79 -30.18 -17.63
C ALA A 477 7.26 -30.06 -17.67
N LEU A 478 6.77 -29.19 -18.55
CA LEU A 478 5.35 -29.14 -18.90
C LEU A 478 5.01 -30.31 -19.81
N ALA A 479 5.91 -30.65 -20.74
CA ALA A 479 5.81 -31.87 -21.54
C ALA A 479 7.20 -32.46 -21.78
N MET A 480 7.30 -33.78 -21.72
CA MET A 480 8.51 -34.50 -22.06
C MET A 480 8.16 -35.76 -22.85
N ARG A 481 8.83 -35.93 -23.99
CA ARG A 481 8.78 -37.15 -24.80
C ARG A 481 10.14 -37.79 -24.78
N ARG A 482 10.18 -39.09 -24.50
CA ARG A 482 11.41 -39.89 -24.51
C ARG A 482 11.14 -41.26 -25.10
N ASP A 483 11.90 -41.65 -26.12
CA ASP A 483 11.81 -42.94 -26.80
C ASP A 483 10.35 -43.26 -27.23
N GLY A 484 9.64 -42.24 -27.72
CA GLY A 484 8.22 -42.30 -28.11
C GLY A 484 7.20 -42.25 -26.97
N ARG A 485 7.63 -42.34 -25.70
CA ARG A 485 6.75 -42.33 -24.53
C ARG A 485 6.66 -40.94 -23.90
N LYS A 486 5.47 -40.59 -23.38
CA LYS A 486 5.28 -39.40 -22.54
C LYS A 486 5.88 -39.67 -21.15
N ILE A 487 6.60 -38.71 -20.61
CA ILE A 487 7.12 -38.71 -19.24
C ILE A 487 6.43 -37.58 -18.49
N ASP A 488 5.70 -37.94 -17.43
CA ASP A 488 5.03 -36.99 -16.56
C ASP A 488 5.91 -36.61 -15.36
N ASP A 489 5.64 -35.43 -14.79
CA ASP A 489 6.21 -34.94 -13.53
C ASP A 489 7.75 -35.01 -13.43
N PHE A 490 8.43 -34.35 -14.36
CA PHE A 490 9.87 -34.29 -14.40
C PHE A 490 10.38 -32.88 -14.09
N THR A 491 11.23 -32.72 -13.08
CA THR A 491 11.82 -31.43 -12.69
C THR A 491 13.32 -31.59 -12.47
N PHE A 492 14.11 -30.60 -12.92
CA PHE A 492 15.56 -30.59 -12.75
C PHE A 492 16.10 -29.18 -12.50
N THR A 493 17.32 -29.07 -11.99
CA THR A 493 17.99 -27.79 -11.72
C THR A 493 18.40 -27.11 -13.02
N LEU A 494 18.19 -25.80 -13.14
CA LEU A 494 18.63 -25.03 -14.29
C LEU A 494 20.16 -24.89 -14.35
N LYS A 495 20.78 -24.57 -13.21
CA LYS A 495 22.22 -24.31 -13.11
C LYS A 495 23.08 -25.52 -13.45
N GLY A 496 24.14 -25.31 -14.22
CA GLY A 496 25.08 -26.35 -14.64
C GLY A 496 24.52 -27.29 -15.70
N THR A 497 23.48 -26.86 -16.43
CA THR A 497 22.86 -27.63 -17.51
C THR A 497 22.96 -26.90 -18.85
N PRO A 498 22.83 -27.59 -19.99
CA PRO A 498 22.71 -26.93 -21.28
C PRO A 498 21.56 -25.91 -21.33
N CYS A 499 20.50 -26.12 -20.53
CA CYS A 499 19.36 -25.20 -20.46
C CYS A 499 19.75 -23.84 -19.84
N GLU A 500 20.74 -23.77 -18.95
CA GLU A 500 21.28 -22.49 -18.45
C GLU A 500 21.84 -21.66 -19.60
N LYS A 501 22.62 -22.29 -20.48
CA LYS A 501 23.17 -21.65 -21.67
C LYS A 501 22.09 -21.22 -22.64
N VAL A 502 21.03 -22.03 -22.81
CA VAL A 502 19.85 -21.65 -23.60
C VAL A 502 19.21 -20.36 -23.04
N MET A 503 19.09 -20.23 -21.72
CA MET A 503 18.51 -19.03 -21.10
C MET A 503 19.39 -17.78 -21.30
N GLU A 504 20.71 -17.93 -21.27
CA GLU A 504 21.69 -16.86 -21.47
C GLU A 504 21.83 -16.43 -22.94
N GLU A 505 21.98 -17.41 -23.84
CA GLU A 505 22.40 -17.20 -25.23
C GLU A 505 21.23 -17.29 -26.23
N GLY A 506 20.06 -17.77 -25.79
CA GLY A 506 18.86 -17.91 -26.63
C GLY A 506 18.78 -19.28 -27.28
N PHE A 507 19.45 -19.46 -28.42
CA PHE A 507 19.55 -20.75 -29.11
C PHE A 507 20.93 -21.36 -28.87
N VAL A 508 20.96 -22.62 -28.44
CA VAL A 508 22.20 -23.36 -28.18
C VAL A 508 22.17 -24.70 -28.87
N TYR A 509 23.27 -25.05 -29.52
CA TYR A 509 23.42 -26.29 -30.27
C TYR A 509 24.78 -26.93 -30.00
N TYR A 510 24.75 -28.20 -29.58
CA TYR A 510 25.91 -29.06 -29.41
C TYR A 510 25.73 -30.31 -30.28
N PRO A 511 26.43 -30.42 -31.42
CA PRO A 511 26.29 -31.58 -32.32
C PRO A 511 26.73 -32.88 -31.64
N ARG A 512 27.77 -32.81 -30.80
CA ARG A 512 28.36 -33.94 -30.06
C ARG A 512 28.96 -33.50 -28.72
N GLY A 513 29.14 -34.45 -27.79
CA GLY A 513 29.90 -34.25 -26.56
C GLY A 513 29.17 -33.47 -25.45
N VAL A 514 27.84 -33.29 -25.53
CA VAL A 514 27.12 -32.52 -24.49
C VAL A 514 27.25 -33.14 -23.09
N GLY A 515 27.29 -34.47 -22.98
CA GLY A 515 27.49 -35.15 -21.70
C GLY A 515 28.87 -34.91 -21.06
N GLU A 516 29.91 -34.64 -21.88
CA GLU A 516 31.26 -34.32 -21.41
C GLU A 516 31.40 -32.85 -20.98
N LEU A 517 30.69 -31.95 -21.67
CA LEU A 517 30.66 -30.52 -21.36
C LEU A 517 29.93 -30.21 -20.05
N PHE A 518 28.95 -31.05 -19.68
CA PHE A 518 28.14 -30.90 -18.46
C PHE A 518 28.22 -32.16 -17.57
N PRO A 519 29.39 -32.49 -17.00
CA PRO A 519 29.62 -33.73 -16.28
C PRO A 519 28.86 -33.82 -14.95
N GLY A 520 28.39 -32.68 -14.43
CA GLY A 520 27.62 -32.59 -13.19
C GLY A 520 26.13 -32.91 -13.32
N HIS A 521 25.62 -33.20 -14.53
CA HIS A 521 24.19 -33.42 -14.76
C HIS A 521 23.84 -34.93 -14.88
N PRO A 522 23.23 -35.56 -13.86
CA PRO A 522 23.05 -37.02 -13.81
C PRO A 522 22.18 -37.57 -14.94
N ASN A 523 21.22 -36.79 -15.44
CA ASN A 523 20.28 -37.25 -16.46
C ASN A 523 20.92 -37.29 -17.86
N LEU A 524 21.85 -36.38 -18.18
CA LEU A 524 22.57 -36.42 -19.46
C LEU A 524 23.51 -37.63 -19.54
N GLN A 525 24.16 -37.97 -18.42
CA GLN A 525 24.99 -39.17 -18.32
C GLN A 525 24.17 -40.46 -18.39
N LYS A 526 23.07 -40.55 -17.63
CA LYS A 526 22.15 -41.70 -17.69
C LYS A 526 21.55 -41.92 -19.07
N MET A 527 21.38 -40.85 -19.85
CA MET A 527 20.87 -40.91 -21.21
C MET A 527 21.94 -41.22 -22.25
N ALA A 528 23.23 -41.23 -21.88
CA ALA A 528 24.35 -41.27 -22.84
C ALA A 528 24.21 -40.20 -23.94
N ALA A 529 23.85 -38.99 -23.53
CA ALA A 529 23.56 -37.90 -24.46
C ALA A 529 24.81 -37.44 -25.20
N LEU A 530 24.77 -37.50 -26.53
CA LEU A 530 25.81 -37.02 -27.42
C LEU A 530 25.45 -35.65 -28.01
N GLY A 531 24.24 -35.48 -28.52
CA GLY A 531 23.77 -34.22 -29.11
C GLY A 531 22.72 -33.49 -28.28
N TYR A 532 22.69 -32.16 -28.39
CA TYR A 532 21.69 -31.29 -27.76
C TYR A 532 21.38 -30.08 -28.65
N ALA A 533 20.12 -29.67 -28.69
CA ALA A 533 19.74 -28.35 -29.20
C ALA A 533 18.59 -27.80 -28.36
N GLY A 534 18.57 -26.49 -28.10
CA GLY A 534 17.47 -25.88 -27.38
C GLY A 534 17.35 -24.38 -27.60
N THR A 535 16.16 -23.85 -27.31
CA THR A 535 15.81 -22.45 -27.44
C THR A 535 15.04 -21.95 -26.21
N ALA A 536 15.22 -20.68 -25.84
CA ALA A 536 14.54 -20.08 -24.71
C ALA A 536 13.09 -19.70 -25.04
N LEU A 537 12.16 -20.05 -24.14
CA LEU A 537 10.80 -19.51 -24.12
C LEU A 537 10.86 -18.11 -23.53
N ARG A 538 10.44 -17.10 -24.29
CA ARG A 538 10.42 -15.71 -23.82
C ARG A 538 8.99 -15.17 -23.80
N ASN A 539 8.65 -14.49 -22.72
CA ASN A 539 7.37 -13.80 -22.57
C ASN A 539 7.32 -12.56 -23.48
N GLN A 540 6.16 -11.89 -23.55
CA GLN A 540 6.01 -10.68 -24.37
C GLN A 540 6.94 -9.52 -23.96
N LYS A 541 7.48 -9.55 -22.73
CA LYS A 541 8.44 -8.58 -22.20
C LYS A 541 9.90 -8.95 -22.51
N GLY A 542 10.13 -10.09 -23.16
CA GLY A 542 11.46 -10.61 -23.52
C GLY A 542 12.16 -11.40 -22.40
N GLU A 543 11.52 -11.59 -21.24
CA GLU A 543 12.06 -12.35 -20.11
C GLU A 543 11.98 -13.85 -20.42
N GLY A 544 13.04 -14.60 -20.11
CA GLY A 544 13.06 -16.05 -20.30
C GLY A 544 12.21 -16.76 -19.24
N ILE A 545 11.14 -17.42 -19.65
CA ILE A 545 10.17 -18.12 -18.78
C ILE A 545 10.32 -19.66 -18.84
N GLY A 546 11.18 -20.18 -19.69
CA GLY A 546 11.31 -21.61 -19.92
C GLY A 546 12.21 -21.96 -21.09
N VAL A 547 12.24 -23.23 -21.47
CA VAL A 547 13.05 -23.76 -22.58
C VAL A 547 12.29 -24.80 -23.38
N ILE A 548 12.61 -24.88 -24.67
CA ILE A 548 12.36 -26.05 -25.51
C ILE A 548 13.71 -26.67 -25.82
N SER A 549 13.87 -27.97 -25.63
CA SER A 549 15.13 -28.65 -25.91
C SER A 549 14.93 -30.06 -26.44
N ILE A 550 15.85 -30.50 -27.30
CA ILE A 550 15.99 -31.86 -27.76
C ILE A 550 17.34 -32.44 -27.30
N ILE A 551 17.35 -33.74 -27.02
CA ILE A 551 18.51 -34.48 -26.55
C ILE A 551 18.59 -35.78 -27.35
N SER A 552 19.77 -36.10 -27.89
CA SER A 552 19.98 -37.33 -28.65
C SER A 552 21.18 -38.13 -28.17
N ARG A 553 21.10 -39.45 -28.36
CA ARG A 553 22.22 -40.40 -28.18
C ARG A 553 23.11 -40.51 -29.42
N ARG A 554 22.83 -39.72 -30.46
CA ARG A 554 23.61 -39.68 -31.70
C ARG A 554 24.06 -38.25 -31.94
N GLU A 555 24.97 -38.09 -32.89
CA GLU A 555 25.31 -36.77 -33.41
C GLU A 555 24.07 -36.19 -34.11
N ILE A 556 23.66 -35.00 -33.68
CA ILE A 556 22.50 -34.31 -34.26
C ILE A 556 23.03 -33.48 -35.43
N SER A 557 22.34 -33.55 -36.58
CA SER A 557 22.56 -32.65 -37.71
C SER A 557 21.30 -31.82 -37.90
N LEU A 558 21.37 -30.53 -37.64
CA LEU A 558 20.22 -29.63 -37.73
C LEU A 558 19.99 -29.14 -39.18
N PRO A 559 18.75 -29.19 -39.70
CA PRO A 559 18.36 -28.48 -40.91
C PRO A 559 18.67 -26.97 -40.84
N GLU A 560 18.91 -26.34 -41.99
CA GLU A 560 19.31 -24.93 -42.12
C GLU A 560 18.31 -23.94 -41.47
N MET A 561 17.03 -24.32 -41.32
CA MET A 561 15.97 -23.50 -40.73
C MET A 561 15.62 -23.87 -39.27
N THR A 562 16.47 -24.62 -38.56
CA THR A 562 16.11 -25.15 -37.23
C THR A 562 15.86 -24.08 -36.19
N GLU A 563 16.74 -23.08 -36.14
CA GLU A 563 16.68 -22.02 -35.15
C GLU A 563 15.39 -21.20 -35.31
N GLU A 564 15.04 -20.84 -36.55
CA GLU A 564 13.82 -20.08 -36.85
C GLU A 564 12.56 -20.86 -36.48
N VAL A 565 12.51 -22.15 -36.81
CA VAL A 565 11.36 -23.01 -36.48
C VAL A 565 11.22 -23.17 -34.97
N MET A 566 12.32 -23.46 -34.27
CA MET A 566 12.29 -23.58 -32.81
C MET A 566 11.88 -22.27 -32.14
N ALA A 567 12.32 -21.10 -32.64
CA ALA A 567 11.91 -19.80 -32.11
C ALA A 567 10.39 -19.54 -32.27
N ILE A 568 9.80 -19.96 -33.39
CA ILE A 568 8.34 -19.86 -33.62
C ILE A 568 7.57 -20.77 -32.65
N LEU A 569 8.03 -22.01 -32.47
CA LEU A 569 7.45 -22.94 -31.49
C LEU A 569 7.59 -22.38 -30.07
N ALA A 570 8.74 -21.78 -29.75
CA ALA A 570 8.99 -21.16 -28.46
C ALA A 570 8.02 -20.00 -28.19
N ALA A 571 7.78 -19.14 -29.17
CA ALA A 571 6.79 -18.07 -29.03
C ALA A 571 5.37 -18.63 -28.81
N ARG A 572 4.99 -19.70 -29.52
CA ARG A 572 3.67 -20.34 -29.36
C ARG A 572 3.50 -20.95 -27.96
N VAL A 573 4.51 -21.68 -27.48
CA VAL A 573 4.50 -22.29 -26.14
C VAL A 573 4.51 -21.21 -25.06
N ALA A 574 5.34 -20.16 -25.20
CA ALA A 574 5.40 -19.06 -24.24
C ALA A 574 4.05 -18.35 -24.10
N SER A 575 3.36 -18.10 -25.22
CA SER A 575 2.02 -17.52 -25.21
C SER A 575 0.99 -18.39 -24.50
N GLU A 576 1.08 -19.72 -24.63
CA GLU A 576 0.15 -20.63 -23.95
C GLU A 576 0.42 -20.72 -22.44
N ILE A 577 1.69 -20.65 -22.01
CA ILE A 577 2.07 -20.57 -20.60
C ILE A 577 1.50 -19.28 -19.98
N GLU A 578 1.68 -18.12 -20.64
CA GLU A 578 1.11 -16.85 -20.16
C GLU A 578 -0.42 -16.91 -20.04
N ARG A 579 -1.10 -17.56 -20.98
CA ARG A 579 -2.55 -17.73 -20.95
C ARG A 579 -2.99 -18.51 -19.71
N LEU A 580 -2.34 -19.64 -19.43
CA LEU A 580 -2.64 -20.49 -18.27
C LEU A 580 -2.31 -19.79 -16.94
N ASP A 581 -1.21 -19.06 -16.87
CA ASP A 581 -0.83 -18.29 -15.67
C ASP A 581 -1.86 -17.17 -15.40
N THR A 582 -2.32 -16.48 -16.46
CA THR A 582 -3.36 -15.44 -16.36
C THR A 582 -4.70 -16.02 -15.91
N GLU A 583 -5.13 -17.15 -16.48
CA GLU A 583 -6.37 -17.84 -16.12
C GLU A 583 -6.34 -18.33 -14.65
N THR A 584 -5.20 -18.86 -14.22
CA THR A 584 -4.99 -19.28 -12.82
C THR A 584 -5.04 -18.09 -11.87
N MET A 585 -4.41 -16.97 -12.24
CA MET A 585 -4.41 -15.74 -11.46
C MET A 585 -5.82 -15.14 -11.35
N LEU A 586 -6.60 -15.15 -12.43
CA LEU A 586 -8.00 -14.71 -12.41
C LEU A 586 -8.85 -15.55 -11.46
N ARG A 587 -8.72 -16.88 -11.51
CA ARG A 587 -9.47 -17.77 -10.61
C ARG A 587 -9.10 -17.56 -9.14
N ILE A 588 -7.81 -17.42 -8.82
CA ILE A 588 -7.36 -17.10 -7.46
C ILE A 588 -7.93 -15.75 -7.00
N ASN A 589 -7.98 -14.77 -7.90
CA ASN A 589 -8.53 -13.46 -7.58
C ASN A 589 -10.06 -13.51 -7.38
N GLU A 590 -10.78 -14.31 -8.15
CA GLU A 590 -12.21 -14.59 -7.96
C GLU A 590 -12.47 -15.28 -6.61
N ASP A 591 -11.70 -16.32 -6.27
CA ASP A 591 -11.80 -17.01 -4.98
C ASP A 591 -11.47 -16.07 -3.80
N HIS A 592 -10.49 -15.17 -3.96
CA HIS A 592 -10.15 -14.15 -2.97
C HIS A 592 -11.24 -13.09 -2.85
N LEU A 593 -11.85 -12.66 -3.96
CA LEU A 593 -12.98 -11.73 -3.97
C LEU A 593 -14.19 -12.34 -3.26
N ASP A 594 -14.48 -13.61 -3.47
CA ASP A 594 -15.59 -14.31 -2.80
C ASP A 594 -15.34 -14.45 -1.29
N TYR A 595 -14.09 -14.71 -0.89
CA TYR A 595 -13.69 -14.76 0.52
C TYR A 595 -13.85 -13.42 1.22
N PHE A 596 -13.35 -12.31 0.65
CA PHE A 596 -13.49 -10.96 1.23
C PHE A 596 -14.92 -10.43 1.17
N THR A 597 -15.74 -10.92 0.24
CA THR A 597 -17.17 -10.58 0.16
C THR A 597 -17.97 -11.24 1.28
N ARG A 598 -17.50 -12.36 1.85
CA ARG A 598 -18.23 -13.12 2.89
C ARG A 598 -17.60 -13.06 4.29
N TYR A 599 -16.31 -12.80 4.40
CA TYR A 599 -15.58 -12.83 5.68
C TYR A 599 -14.86 -11.51 5.96
N ASP A 600 -14.76 -11.17 7.25
CA ASP A 600 -13.98 -10.06 7.78
C ASP A 600 -12.48 -10.36 7.63
N SER A 601 -11.76 -9.45 6.98
CA SER A 601 -10.35 -9.64 6.60
C SER A 601 -9.39 -9.71 7.79
N LEU A 602 -9.79 -9.16 8.95
CA LEU A 602 -8.96 -9.14 10.15
C LEU A 602 -9.13 -10.41 10.99
N THR A 603 -10.38 -10.82 11.26
CA THR A 603 -10.69 -11.89 12.22
C THR A 603 -11.04 -13.24 11.55
N GLY A 604 -11.30 -13.25 10.25
CA GLY A 604 -11.76 -14.45 9.53
C GLY A 604 -13.13 -14.95 10.00
N LEU A 605 -13.93 -14.09 10.62
CA LEU A 605 -15.34 -14.31 10.92
C LEU A 605 -16.21 -13.89 9.74
N PRO A 606 -17.43 -14.44 9.57
CA PRO A 606 -18.44 -13.89 8.67
C PRO A 606 -18.58 -12.37 8.82
N ASN A 607 -18.66 -11.66 7.70
CA ASN A 607 -18.87 -10.21 7.68
C ASN A 607 -20.37 -9.86 7.71
N ARG A 608 -20.70 -8.56 7.67
CA ARG A 608 -22.09 -8.06 7.69
C ARG A 608 -23.01 -8.76 6.69
N LEU A 609 -22.56 -8.91 5.44
CA LEU A 609 -23.36 -9.51 4.36
C LEU A 609 -23.63 -11.00 4.63
N SER A 610 -22.60 -11.76 4.99
CA SER A 610 -22.75 -13.19 5.30
C SER A 610 -23.60 -13.43 6.55
N PHE A 611 -23.50 -12.54 7.54
CA PHE A 611 -24.32 -12.61 8.74
C PHE A 611 -25.81 -12.39 8.44
N GLN A 612 -26.16 -11.38 7.64
CA GLN A 612 -27.56 -11.10 7.29
C GLN A 612 -28.23 -12.31 6.64
N ASN A 613 -27.56 -12.93 5.67
CA ASN A 613 -28.05 -14.17 5.04
C ASN A 613 -28.23 -15.29 6.07
N SER A 614 -27.25 -15.48 6.97
CA SER A 614 -27.31 -16.52 8.00
C SER A 614 -28.46 -16.29 8.99
N LEU A 615 -28.74 -15.02 9.32
CA LEU A 615 -29.85 -14.63 10.20
C LEU A 615 -31.21 -14.91 9.55
N GLU A 616 -31.40 -14.52 8.29
CA GLU A 616 -32.64 -14.81 7.55
C GLU A 616 -32.89 -16.31 7.43
N GLU A 617 -31.86 -17.08 7.10
CA GLU A 617 -31.95 -18.54 7.02
C GLU A 617 -32.28 -19.19 8.37
N ALA A 618 -31.59 -18.76 9.45
CA ALA A 618 -31.85 -19.25 10.80
C ALA A 618 -33.27 -18.94 11.26
N MET A 619 -33.78 -17.73 10.98
CA MET A 619 -35.17 -17.35 11.26
C MET A 619 -36.16 -18.18 10.47
N GLY A 620 -35.90 -18.44 9.17
CA GLY A 620 -36.70 -19.31 8.34
C GLY A 620 -36.76 -20.75 8.88
N ARG A 621 -35.62 -21.30 9.30
CA ARG A 621 -35.55 -22.62 9.95
C ARG A 621 -36.34 -22.66 11.26
N ALA A 622 -36.11 -21.70 12.15
CA ALA A 622 -36.79 -21.60 13.44
C ALA A 622 -38.31 -21.50 13.29
N GLN A 623 -38.78 -20.69 12.33
CA GLN A 623 -40.20 -20.53 12.01
C GLN A 623 -40.82 -21.84 11.51
N ASN A 624 -40.13 -22.57 10.62
CA ASN A 624 -40.63 -23.82 10.04
C ASN A 624 -40.65 -24.98 11.04
N LEU A 625 -39.64 -25.05 11.93
CA LEU A 625 -39.49 -26.12 12.92
C LEU A 625 -40.17 -25.81 14.26
N GLY A 626 -40.73 -24.61 14.44
CA GLY A 626 -41.32 -24.17 15.71
C GLY A 626 -40.30 -24.01 16.84
N GLN A 627 -39.03 -23.82 16.49
CA GLN A 627 -37.92 -23.64 17.44
C GLN A 627 -37.72 -22.16 17.78
N LYS A 628 -37.06 -21.90 18.91
CA LYS A 628 -36.63 -20.55 19.26
C LYS A 628 -35.17 -20.35 18.88
N MET A 629 -34.81 -19.11 18.64
CA MET A 629 -33.43 -18.67 18.41
C MET A 629 -33.17 -17.36 19.15
N ALA A 630 -31.89 -17.02 19.32
CA ALA A 630 -31.47 -15.76 19.91
C ALA A 630 -30.40 -15.09 19.07
N LEU A 631 -30.41 -13.77 19.11
CA LEU A 631 -29.41 -12.92 18.52
C LEU A 631 -28.72 -12.15 19.65
N MET A 632 -27.38 -12.17 19.65
CA MET A 632 -26.56 -11.36 20.54
C MET A 632 -25.75 -10.36 19.72
N ILE A 633 -25.71 -9.11 20.19
CA ILE A 633 -24.77 -8.08 19.73
C ILE A 633 -23.82 -7.81 20.90
N LEU A 634 -22.53 -7.86 20.62
CA LEU A 634 -21.46 -7.68 21.59
C LEU A 634 -20.61 -6.49 21.17
N ASP A 635 -20.25 -5.66 22.12
CA ASP A 635 -19.38 -4.51 21.90
C ASP A 635 -18.30 -4.47 22.99
N LEU A 636 -17.05 -4.27 22.57
CA LEU A 636 -15.91 -4.24 23.48
C LEU A 636 -15.84 -2.89 24.18
N ASP A 637 -16.01 -2.89 25.50
CA ASP A 637 -16.02 -1.66 26.26
C ASP A 637 -14.66 -0.96 26.18
N ARG A 638 -14.68 0.34 25.86
CA ARG A 638 -13.49 1.20 25.80
C ARG A 638 -12.42 0.72 24.81
N PHE A 639 -12.75 -0.10 23.81
CA PHE A 639 -11.77 -0.58 22.82
C PHE A 639 -11.06 0.55 22.06
N ARG A 640 -11.76 1.65 21.79
CA ARG A 640 -11.16 2.86 21.22
C ARG A 640 -9.95 3.36 22.04
N LYS A 641 -10.05 3.36 23.38
CA LYS A 641 -8.94 3.76 24.27
C LYS A 641 -7.73 2.82 24.12
N ILE A 642 -7.96 1.53 23.88
CA ILE A 642 -6.89 0.55 23.63
C ILE A 642 -6.16 0.90 22.33
N ASN A 643 -6.90 1.15 21.24
CA ASN A 643 -6.31 1.57 19.96
C ASN A 643 -5.55 2.89 20.08
N ASP A 644 -6.12 3.87 20.77
CA ASP A 644 -5.52 5.20 20.92
C ASP A 644 -4.25 5.16 21.79
N SER A 645 -4.20 4.26 22.78
CA SER A 645 -3.07 4.17 23.74
C SER A 645 -1.96 3.23 23.27
N LEU A 646 -2.31 2.11 22.63
CA LEU A 646 -1.37 1.02 22.31
C LEU A 646 -1.18 0.82 20.80
N GLY A 647 -1.89 1.58 19.98
CA GLY A 647 -1.83 1.52 18.53
C GLY A 647 -2.73 0.43 17.93
N TYR A 648 -3.09 0.64 16.67
CA TYR A 648 -3.99 -0.24 15.92
C TYR A 648 -3.48 -1.67 15.76
N GLU A 649 -2.15 -1.90 15.76
CA GLU A 649 -1.60 -3.26 15.68
C GLU A 649 -1.94 -4.14 16.90
N ILE A 650 -1.95 -3.53 18.11
CA ILE A 650 -2.29 -4.24 19.34
C ILE A 650 -3.80 -4.47 19.42
N GLY A 651 -4.61 -3.49 19.04
CA GLY A 651 -6.07 -3.66 18.96
C GLY A 651 -6.48 -4.71 17.94
N ASP A 652 -5.83 -4.76 16.79
CA ASP A 652 -6.05 -5.78 15.77
C ASP A 652 -5.69 -7.19 16.27
N GLY A 653 -4.59 -7.31 17.01
CA GLY A 653 -4.20 -8.56 17.67
C GLY A 653 -5.20 -8.99 18.75
N LEU A 654 -5.74 -8.04 19.51
CA LEU A 654 -6.78 -8.29 20.51
C LEU A 654 -8.07 -8.79 19.85
N LEU A 655 -8.54 -8.13 18.78
CA LEU A 655 -9.74 -8.55 18.05
C LEU A 655 -9.64 -9.98 17.49
N LYS A 656 -8.46 -10.36 16.98
CA LYS A 656 -8.21 -11.74 16.49
C LYS A 656 -8.31 -12.78 17.61
N GLU A 657 -7.74 -12.47 18.77
CA GLU A 657 -7.75 -13.38 19.91
C GLU A 657 -9.17 -13.50 20.51
N LEU A 658 -9.91 -12.39 20.64
CA LEU A 658 -11.30 -12.41 21.08
C LEU A 658 -12.21 -13.16 20.10
N ALA A 659 -12.01 -12.99 18.79
CA ALA A 659 -12.73 -13.78 17.79
C ALA A 659 -12.49 -15.29 17.95
N SER A 660 -11.27 -15.71 18.28
CA SER A 660 -10.93 -17.10 18.58
C SER A 660 -11.64 -17.61 19.84
N ARG A 661 -11.63 -16.82 20.92
CA ARG A 661 -12.33 -17.14 22.17
C ARG A 661 -13.84 -17.24 21.99
N LEU A 662 -14.43 -16.35 21.20
CA LEU A 662 -15.86 -16.38 20.86
C LEU A 662 -16.24 -17.65 20.11
N LYS A 663 -15.45 -18.06 19.10
CA LYS A 663 -15.66 -19.35 18.41
C LYS A 663 -15.60 -20.54 19.36
N GLY A 664 -14.74 -20.50 20.39
CA GLY A 664 -14.67 -21.54 21.42
C GLY A 664 -15.83 -21.53 22.42
N CYS A 665 -16.58 -20.43 22.53
CA CYS A 665 -17.70 -20.31 23.45
C CYS A 665 -18.98 -20.95 22.90
N ILE A 666 -19.15 -20.96 21.58
CA ILE A 666 -20.37 -21.37 20.86
C ILE A 666 -20.27 -22.78 20.27
N ARG A 667 -21.41 -23.41 19.93
CA ARG A 667 -21.44 -24.73 19.26
C ARG A 667 -21.38 -24.58 17.74
N GLY A 668 -21.05 -25.67 17.03
CA GLY A 668 -20.94 -25.65 15.56
C GLY A 668 -22.23 -25.37 14.78
N GLY A 669 -23.39 -25.38 15.43
CA GLY A 669 -24.68 -24.96 14.84
C GLY A 669 -25.01 -23.48 15.08
N ASP A 670 -24.20 -22.75 15.85
CA ASP A 670 -24.35 -21.33 16.10
C ASP A 670 -23.41 -20.55 15.17
N THR A 671 -23.74 -19.29 14.88
CA THR A 671 -22.93 -18.42 14.02
C THR A 671 -22.33 -17.28 14.82
N VAL A 672 -21.02 -17.03 14.71
CA VAL A 672 -20.38 -15.78 15.17
C VAL A 672 -19.97 -14.97 13.96
N ALA A 673 -20.18 -13.65 13.97
CA ALA A 673 -19.80 -12.73 12.90
C ALA A 673 -19.20 -11.44 13.49
N ARG A 674 -18.56 -10.64 12.64
CA ARG A 674 -18.05 -9.30 12.98
C ARG A 674 -18.55 -8.28 11.95
N LEU A 675 -19.21 -7.22 12.42
CA LEU A 675 -19.77 -6.16 11.56
C LEU A 675 -18.72 -5.15 11.10
N GLY A 676 -17.65 -4.99 11.89
CA GLY A 676 -16.62 -3.97 11.76
C GLY A 676 -16.32 -3.35 13.12
N GLY A 677 -15.16 -2.72 13.29
CA GLY A 677 -14.76 -2.12 14.57
C GLY A 677 -14.67 -3.15 15.71
N ASP A 678 -15.28 -2.85 16.83
CA ASP A 678 -15.37 -3.65 18.06
C ASP A 678 -16.65 -4.49 18.19
N GLU A 679 -17.52 -4.51 17.17
CA GLU A 679 -18.81 -5.17 17.25
C GLU A 679 -18.80 -6.62 16.71
N PHE A 680 -19.23 -7.55 17.57
CA PHE A 680 -19.44 -8.96 17.22
C PHE A 680 -20.92 -9.33 17.32
N LEU A 681 -21.34 -10.27 16.50
CA LEU A 681 -22.70 -10.79 16.47
C LEU A 681 -22.70 -12.30 16.68
N ILE A 682 -23.70 -12.82 17.39
CA ILE A 682 -23.88 -14.26 17.59
C ILE A 682 -25.32 -14.66 17.33
N ILE A 683 -25.53 -15.68 16.51
CA ILE A 683 -26.82 -16.35 16.29
C ILE A 683 -26.77 -17.67 17.04
N LEU A 684 -27.65 -17.83 18.02
CA LEU A 684 -27.89 -19.10 18.69
C LEU A 684 -29.16 -19.72 18.11
N GLU A 685 -29.03 -20.83 17.39
CA GLU A 685 -30.18 -21.58 16.87
C GLU A 685 -30.71 -22.55 17.94
N ASP A 686 -31.83 -23.25 17.71
CA ASP A 686 -32.37 -24.34 18.56
C ASP A 686 -32.25 -24.12 20.08
N ILE A 687 -32.95 -23.11 20.58
CA ILE A 687 -32.98 -22.74 22.00
C ILE A 687 -34.27 -23.27 22.64
N GLY A 688 -34.13 -24.07 23.70
CA GLY A 688 -35.29 -24.55 24.48
C GLY A 688 -35.87 -23.45 25.39
N GLU A 689 -35.04 -22.95 26.30
CA GLU A 689 -35.41 -21.98 27.34
C GLU A 689 -34.58 -20.69 27.25
N ILE A 690 -35.17 -19.57 27.68
CA ILE A 690 -34.52 -18.24 27.63
C ILE A 690 -33.32 -18.19 28.59
N GLU A 691 -33.38 -18.96 29.68
CA GLU A 691 -32.32 -19.13 30.67
C GLU A 691 -31.02 -19.62 30.03
N THR A 692 -31.08 -20.52 29.04
CA THR A 692 -29.91 -20.98 28.28
C THR A 692 -29.20 -19.83 27.56
N ILE A 693 -29.94 -18.81 27.12
CA ILE A 693 -29.36 -17.63 26.47
C ILE A 693 -28.50 -16.84 27.47
N ARG A 694 -28.97 -16.71 28.71
CA ARG A 694 -28.21 -16.01 29.77
C ARG A 694 -26.96 -16.78 30.19
N GLU A 695 -27.04 -18.11 30.24
CA GLU A 695 -25.87 -18.95 30.54
C GLU A 695 -24.77 -18.80 29.49
N VAL A 696 -25.14 -18.85 28.20
CA VAL A 696 -24.17 -18.66 27.10
C VAL A 696 -23.60 -17.24 27.11
N ALA A 697 -24.44 -16.22 27.29
CA ALA A 697 -23.97 -14.83 27.35
C ALA A 697 -23.05 -14.59 28.56
N GLY A 698 -23.37 -15.16 29.73
CA GLY A 698 -22.52 -15.10 30.92
C GLY A 698 -21.18 -15.80 30.72
N LYS A 699 -21.18 -16.98 30.09
CA LYS A 699 -19.95 -17.70 29.72
C LYS A 699 -19.07 -16.85 28.79
N ILE A 700 -19.67 -16.20 27.79
CA ILE A 700 -18.94 -15.32 26.88
C ILE A 700 -18.31 -14.16 27.65
N LEU A 701 -19.09 -13.47 28.48
CA LEU A 701 -18.63 -12.33 29.26
C LEU A 701 -17.43 -12.69 30.15
N GLU A 702 -17.51 -13.79 30.90
CA GLU A 702 -16.40 -14.29 31.72
C GLU A 702 -15.19 -14.71 30.89
N THR A 703 -15.38 -15.27 29.70
CA THR A 703 -14.27 -15.72 28.84
C THR A 703 -13.52 -14.54 28.21
N LEU A 704 -14.24 -13.50 27.79
CA LEU A 704 -13.62 -12.30 27.19
C LEU A 704 -12.92 -11.44 28.25
N LYS A 705 -13.42 -11.45 29.49
CA LYS A 705 -12.82 -10.74 30.63
C LYS A 705 -11.46 -11.29 31.07
N GLN A 706 -11.10 -12.50 30.66
CA GLN A 706 -9.80 -13.12 30.99
C GLN A 706 -8.63 -12.36 30.34
N GLU A 707 -7.53 -12.26 31.08
CA GLU A 707 -6.27 -11.64 30.62
C GLU A 707 -5.85 -12.17 29.24
N THR A 708 -5.48 -11.26 28.34
CA THR A 708 -5.06 -11.60 26.99
C THR A 708 -3.67 -11.05 26.72
N THR A 709 -2.76 -11.88 26.21
CA THR A 709 -1.42 -11.42 25.84
C THR A 709 -1.33 -11.18 24.33
N VAL A 710 -1.10 -9.92 23.93
CA VAL A 710 -0.91 -9.53 22.53
C VAL A 710 0.43 -8.81 22.40
N ALA A 711 1.30 -9.29 21.50
CA ALA A 711 2.64 -8.71 21.30
C ALA A 711 3.47 -8.51 22.59
N GLY A 712 3.28 -9.38 23.58
CA GLY A 712 3.96 -9.32 24.89
C GLY A 712 3.32 -8.39 25.93
N GLN A 713 2.25 -7.67 25.58
CA GLN A 713 1.45 -6.85 26.49
C GLN A 713 0.27 -7.65 27.03
N ARG A 714 -0.03 -7.48 28.32
CA ARG A 714 -1.15 -8.12 29.02
C ARG A 714 -2.32 -7.14 29.07
N LEU A 715 -3.45 -7.53 28.49
CA LEU A 715 -4.62 -6.69 28.30
C LEU A 715 -5.84 -7.31 28.98
N PHE A 716 -6.67 -6.43 29.55
CA PHE A 716 -8.00 -6.74 30.05
C PHE A 716 -9.01 -5.90 29.28
N VAL A 717 -10.06 -6.54 28.79
CA VAL A 717 -11.15 -5.89 28.07
C VAL A 717 -12.46 -6.47 28.59
N THR A 718 -13.43 -5.60 28.85
CA THR A 718 -14.78 -6.01 29.21
C THR A 718 -15.69 -5.91 27.99
N THR A 719 -16.87 -6.52 28.05
CA THR A 719 -17.77 -6.57 26.90
C THR A 719 -19.20 -6.36 27.35
N SER A 720 -19.90 -5.47 26.65
CA SER A 720 -21.34 -5.27 26.80
C SER A 720 -22.09 -6.16 25.81
N ILE A 721 -23.15 -6.85 26.26
CA ILE A 721 -23.92 -7.79 25.42
C ILE A 721 -25.41 -7.43 25.43
N GLY A 722 -25.96 -7.17 24.25
CA GLY A 722 -27.39 -7.03 24.01
C GLY A 722 -27.98 -8.28 23.38
N VAL A 723 -29.10 -8.78 23.90
CA VAL A 723 -29.70 -10.04 23.46
C VAL A 723 -31.16 -9.83 23.03
N SER A 724 -31.55 -10.35 21.87
CA SER A 724 -32.94 -10.50 21.46
C SER A 724 -33.25 -11.97 21.13
N HIS A 725 -34.54 -12.33 21.07
CA HIS A 725 -34.98 -13.70 20.83
C HIS A 725 -36.17 -13.76 19.88
N PHE A 726 -36.26 -14.87 19.15
CA PHE A 726 -37.32 -15.17 18.19
C PHE A 726 -37.97 -16.53 18.54
N PRO A 727 -39.30 -16.67 18.39
CA PRO A 727 -40.25 -15.67 17.89
C PRO A 727 -40.60 -14.61 18.94
N SER A 728 -40.60 -13.34 18.53
CA SER A 728 -41.26 -12.24 19.25
C SER A 728 -42.32 -11.63 18.31
N LYS A 729 -43.45 -11.13 18.84
CA LYS A 729 -44.61 -10.76 18.00
C LYS A 729 -44.23 -9.72 16.93
N GLY A 730 -44.33 -10.11 15.66
CA GLY A 730 -44.27 -9.20 14.51
C GLY A 730 -42.88 -8.69 14.14
N VAL A 731 -41.83 -9.45 14.46
CA VAL A 731 -40.44 -9.02 14.27
C VAL A 731 -39.76 -9.83 13.17
N ASP A 732 -39.31 -9.13 12.12
CA ASP A 732 -38.43 -9.62 11.06
C ASP A 732 -36.95 -9.50 11.47
N ALA A 733 -36.01 -9.85 10.58
CA ALA A 733 -34.58 -9.83 10.87
C ALA A 733 -34.08 -8.45 11.32
N GLU A 734 -34.56 -7.39 10.68
CA GLU A 734 -34.23 -6.00 11.01
C GLU A 734 -34.77 -5.61 12.40
N GLY A 735 -36.02 -5.96 12.69
CA GLY A 735 -36.60 -5.72 13.99
C GLY A 735 -35.89 -6.51 15.10
N LEU A 736 -35.40 -7.72 14.82
CA LEU A 736 -34.68 -8.56 15.79
C LEU A 736 -33.30 -7.97 16.12
N MET A 737 -32.59 -7.47 15.10
CA MET A 737 -31.36 -6.69 15.24
C MET A 737 -31.60 -5.44 16.10
N LYS A 738 -32.63 -4.64 15.78
CA LYS A 738 -32.98 -3.42 16.53
C LYS A 738 -33.28 -3.71 18.00
N CYS A 739 -33.96 -4.81 18.29
CA CYS A 739 -34.23 -5.22 19.67
C CYS A 739 -32.93 -5.57 20.42
N ALA A 740 -32.00 -6.26 19.78
CA ALA A 740 -30.72 -6.61 20.41
C ALA A 740 -29.83 -5.36 20.63
N ASP A 741 -29.85 -4.42 19.70
CA ASP A 741 -29.14 -3.14 19.79
C ASP A 741 -29.65 -2.27 20.96
N VAL A 742 -30.97 -2.14 21.10
CA VAL A 742 -31.58 -1.46 22.26
C VAL A 742 -31.17 -2.13 23.58
N ALA A 743 -31.02 -3.45 23.60
CA ALA A 743 -30.55 -4.16 24.78
C ALA A 743 -29.05 -3.91 25.03
N LEU A 744 -28.21 -3.87 23.99
CA LEU A 744 -26.78 -3.58 24.08
C LEU A 744 -26.54 -2.18 24.64
N TYR A 745 -27.26 -1.18 24.12
CA TYR A 745 -27.19 0.19 24.62
C TYR A 745 -27.48 0.26 26.13
N ARG A 746 -28.45 -0.52 26.61
CA ARG A 746 -28.75 -0.61 28.06
C ARG A 746 -27.68 -1.32 28.86
N ALA A 747 -26.96 -2.27 28.26
CA ALA A 747 -25.81 -2.88 28.91
C ALA A 747 -24.71 -1.82 29.14
N LYS A 748 -24.41 -1.02 28.11
CA LYS A 748 -23.46 0.10 28.21
C LYS A 748 -23.89 1.15 29.25
N GLY A 749 -25.16 1.57 29.23
CA GLY A 749 -25.69 2.55 30.18
C GLY A 749 -25.72 2.10 31.66
N ARG A 750 -25.44 0.83 31.95
CA ARG A 750 -25.31 0.28 33.32
C ARG A 750 -23.85 0.19 33.79
N GLY A 751 -22.92 0.79 33.06
CA GLY A 751 -21.48 0.78 33.38
C GLY A 751 -20.66 -0.20 32.55
N GLY A 752 -21.26 -0.87 31.55
CA GLY A 752 -20.60 -1.90 30.75
C GLY A 752 -20.47 -3.25 31.47
N ASP A 753 -19.68 -4.16 30.91
CA ASP A 753 -19.39 -5.49 31.48
C ASP A 753 -20.64 -6.27 31.94
N THR A 754 -21.71 -6.21 31.15
CA THR A 754 -22.98 -6.84 31.51
C THR A 754 -23.77 -7.33 30.31
N VAL A 755 -24.76 -8.19 30.58
CA VAL A 755 -25.70 -8.74 29.59
C VAL A 755 -27.10 -8.17 29.84
N GLN A 756 -27.76 -7.68 28.80
CA GLN A 756 -29.16 -7.30 28.84
C GLN A 756 -29.97 -8.06 27.80
N VAL A 757 -31.07 -8.67 28.23
CA VAL A 757 -32.04 -9.33 27.35
C VAL A 757 -33.19 -8.38 27.07
N TYR A 758 -33.47 -8.17 25.79
CA TYR A 758 -34.52 -7.29 25.31
C TYR A 758 -35.88 -7.61 25.95
N ASN A 759 -36.55 -6.56 26.39
CA ASN A 759 -37.93 -6.60 26.86
C ASN A 759 -38.70 -5.46 26.17
N PRO A 760 -39.97 -5.62 25.77
CA PRO A 760 -40.75 -4.53 25.17
C PRO A 760 -40.81 -3.22 25.98
N LYS A 761 -40.67 -3.27 27.31
CA LYS A 761 -40.51 -2.07 28.17
C LYS A 761 -39.21 -1.30 27.90
N MET A 762 -38.31 -1.85 27.07
CA MET A 762 -37.02 -1.26 26.75
C MET A 762 -37.08 -0.13 25.72
N ASN A 763 -37.95 -0.26 24.72
CA ASN A 763 -38.18 0.76 23.67
C ASN A 763 -38.66 2.09 24.23
N ALA A 764 -39.41 2.08 25.34
CA ALA A 764 -39.90 3.29 25.98
C ALA A 764 -38.76 4.22 26.40
N ARG A 765 -37.65 3.68 26.94
CA ARG A 765 -36.52 4.48 27.48
C ARG A 765 -35.52 4.96 26.42
N ALA A 766 -35.40 4.25 25.30
CA ALA A 766 -34.57 4.72 24.17
C ALA A 766 -35.22 5.92 23.46
N HIS A 767 -36.54 5.87 23.27
CA HIS A 767 -37.32 7.03 22.85
C HIS A 767 -37.27 8.14 23.90
N GLU A 768 -37.31 7.79 25.18
CA GLU A 768 -37.20 8.72 26.30
C GLU A 768 -35.87 9.48 26.32
N MET A 769 -34.75 8.87 25.89
CA MET A 769 -33.43 9.50 25.83
C MET A 769 -33.24 10.41 24.61
N LEU A 770 -33.82 10.06 23.45
CA LEU A 770 -33.93 10.98 22.30
C LEU A 770 -34.77 12.23 22.65
N LEU A 771 -35.85 12.03 23.41
CA LEU A 771 -36.63 13.15 23.95
C LEU A 771 -35.80 13.95 24.98
N LEU A 772 -35.05 13.26 25.85
CA LEU A 772 -34.19 13.89 26.84
C LEU A 772 -33.08 14.73 26.20
N GLU A 773 -32.50 14.29 25.08
CA GLU A 773 -31.51 15.04 24.30
C GLU A 773 -32.09 16.34 23.76
N ARG A 774 -33.25 16.25 23.09
CA ARG A 774 -34.00 17.41 22.61
C ARG A 774 -34.31 18.38 23.75
N ASP A 775 -34.79 17.86 24.88
CA ASP A 775 -35.20 18.67 26.03
C ASP A 775 -33.99 19.33 26.71
N LEU A 776 -32.85 18.64 26.80
CA LEU A 776 -31.60 19.18 27.35
C LEU A 776 -31.06 20.35 26.51
N HIS A 777 -31.22 20.30 25.18
CA HIS A 777 -30.86 21.39 24.28
C HIS A 777 -31.66 22.68 24.56
N HIS A 778 -32.88 22.56 25.09
CA HIS A 778 -33.71 23.69 25.49
C HIS A 778 -33.54 24.08 26.97
N ALA A 779 -33.05 23.17 27.82
CA ALA A 779 -32.97 23.36 29.27
C ALA A 779 -32.19 24.60 29.70
N LEU A 780 -31.08 24.93 29.02
CA LEU A 780 -30.27 26.11 29.32
C LEU A 780 -31.00 27.43 28.98
N ALA A 781 -31.80 27.45 27.91
CA ALA A 781 -32.53 28.65 27.49
C ALA A 781 -33.85 28.86 28.26
N GLN A 782 -34.31 27.83 28.98
CA GLN A 782 -35.59 27.81 29.69
C GLN A 782 -35.42 27.80 31.22
N ASP A 783 -34.24 28.15 31.73
CA ASP A 783 -33.91 28.21 33.17
C ASP A 783 -34.23 26.91 33.94
N GLN A 784 -34.09 25.75 33.29
CA GLN A 784 -34.37 24.44 33.89
C GLN A 784 -33.16 23.84 34.61
N LEU A 785 -31.96 24.36 34.35
CA LEU A 785 -30.73 23.95 35.00
C LEU A 785 -30.54 24.78 36.28
N VAL A 786 -30.29 24.11 37.40
CA VAL A 786 -30.08 24.73 38.71
C VAL A 786 -28.84 24.16 39.38
N LEU A 787 -28.24 24.91 40.29
CA LEU A 787 -27.10 24.44 41.09
C LEU A 787 -27.56 24.13 42.52
N HIS A 788 -27.22 22.93 42.98
CA HIS A 788 -27.23 22.59 44.39
C HIS A 788 -25.80 22.68 44.92
N TYR A 789 -25.66 22.95 46.21
CA TYR A 789 -24.37 23.16 46.85
C TYR A 789 -24.21 22.17 48.01
N GLN A 790 -23.13 21.41 48.01
CA GLN A 790 -22.81 20.47 49.07
C GLN A 790 -21.65 21.00 49.92
N PRO A 791 -21.77 21.01 51.26
CA PRO A 791 -20.72 21.56 52.12
C PRO A 791 -19.53 20.59 52.27
N GLN A 792 -18.34 21.17 52.30
CA GLN A 792 -17.08 20.51 52.61
C GLN A 792 -16.58 21.00 53.97
N PHE A 793 -16.20 20.07 54.85
CA PHE A 793 -15.78 20.38 56.22
C PHE A 793 -14.36 19.92 56.50
N ASP A 794 -13.65 20.69 57.31
CA ASP A 794 -12.42 20.24 57.95
C ASP A 794 -12.78 19.28 59.09
N LEU A 795 -12.30 18.03 58.99
CA LEU A 795 -12.67 16.93 59.88
C LEU A 795 -12.11 17.09 61.30
N ASN A 796 -11.08 17.92 61.48
CA ASN A 796 -10.40 18.15 62.75
C ASN A 796 -11.05 19.29 63.54
N THR A 797 -11.42 20.37 62.86
CA THR A 797 -11.95 21.60 63.45
C THR A 797 -13.46 21.71 63.34
N GLY A 798 -14.10 20.89 62.50
CA GLY A 798 -15.53 20.95 62.22
C GLY A 798 -15.97 22.22 61.49
N ARG A 799 -15.02 22.96 60.89
CA ARG A 799 -15.31 24.22 60.19
C ARG A 799 -15.66 23.95 58.74
N LEU A 800 -16.62 24.72 58.23
CA LEU A 800 -16.91 24.79 56.80
C LEU A 800 -15.70 25.40 56.07
N ILE A 801 -15.19 24.69 55.06
CA ILE A 801 -14.00 25.10 54.28
C ILE A 801 -14.35 25.40 52.82
N GLY A 802 -15.39 24.77 52.30
CA GLY A 802 -15.80 24.91 50.91
C GLY A 802 -17.22 24.44 50.65
N MET A 803 -17.68 24.70 49.43
CA MET A 803 -18.87 24.10 48.86
C MET A 803 -18.60 23.62 47.45
N GLU A 804 -19.10 22.45 47.12
CA GLU A 804 -19.12 21.94 45.76
C GLU A 804 -20.42 22.31 45.07
N ALA A 805 -20.33 22.92 43.88
CA ALA A 805 -21.47 23.24 43.04
C ALA A 805 -21.82 22.05 42.13
N LEU A 806 -23.01 21.49 42.36
CA LEU A 806 -23.50 20.29 41.71
C LEU A 806 -24.69 20.62 40.82
N LEU A 807 -24.52 20.36 39.51
CA LEU A 807 -25.54 20.60 38.50
C LEU A 807 -26.77 19.70 38.73
N ARG A 808 -27.95 20.28 38.62
CA ARG A 808 -29.25 19.62 38.67
C ARG A 808 -30.11 20.10 37.51
N TRP A 809 -30.99 19.24 37.04
CA TRP A 809 -31.93 19.58 35.99
C TRP A 809 -33.36 19.38 36.49
N GLU A 810 -34.07 20.50 36.66
CA GLU A 810 -35.48 20.55 37.02
C GLU A 810 -36.34 20.54 35.75
N HIS A 811 -36.69 19.35 35.29
CA HIS A 811 -37.50 19.18 34.10
C HIS A 811 -39.00 19.39 34.43
N PRO A 812 -39.75 20.18 33.64
CA PRO A 812 -41.13 20.55 33.96
C PRO A 812 -42.09 19.36 34.10
N GLU A 813 -41.88 18.29 33.33
CA GLU A 813 -42.72 17.08 33.39
C GLU A 813 -42.13 15.95 34.24
N ARG A 814 -40.79 15.95 34.44
CA ARG A 814 -40.07 14.80 35.02
C ARG A 814 -39.53 15.08 36.43
N GLY A 815 -39.62 16.33 36.89
CA GLY A 815 -38.97 16.77 38.12
C GLY A 815 -37.45 16.76 38.01
N LEU A 816 -36.76 16.48 39.11
CA LEU A 816 -35.30 16.42 39.16
C LEU A 816 -34.75 15.21 38.39
N VAL A 817 -34.14 15.46 37.25
CA VAL A 817 -33.44 14.45 36.44
C VAL A 817 -32.06 14.17 37.04
N SER A 818 -31.68 12.89 37.13
CA SER A 818 -30.39 12.48 37.71
C SER A 818 -29.22 12.97 36.86
N PRO A 819 -28.17 13.57 37.47
CA PRO A 819 -26.93 13.92 36.76
C PRO A 819 -26.30 12.77 35.98
N ALA A 820 -26.40 11.53 36.49
CA ALA A 820 -25.89 10.34 35.81
C ALA A 820 -26.62 10.01 34.49
N ASP A 821 -27.86 10.50 34.32
CA ASP A 821 -28.64 10.26 33.09
C ASP A 821 -28.37 11.33 32.01
N PHE A 822 -28.10 12.59 32.38
CA PHE A 822 -27.99 13.70 31.42
C PHE A 822 -26.58 14.28 31.23
N ILE A 823 -25.64 14.13 32.18
CA ILE A 823 -24.26 14.61 32.00
C ILE A 823 -23.54 13.83 30.88
N PRO A 824 -23.59 12.48 30.83
CA PRO A 824 -22.97 11.74 29.72
C PRO A 824 -23.53 12.15 28.36
N LEU A 825 -24.85 12.36 28.29
CA LEU A 825 -25.53 12.84 27.09
C LEU A 825 -25.05 14.25 26.69
N ALA A 826 -24.88 15.15 27.66
CA ALA A 826 -24.32 16.48 27.41
C ALA A 826 -22.88 16.42 26.88
N GLU A 827 -22.08 15.47 27.37
CA GLU A 827 -20.69 15.29 26.95
C GLU A 827 -20.60 14.73 25.53
N GLU A 828 -21.41 13.73 25.19
CA GLU A 828 -21.48 13.12 23.85
C GLU A 828 -21.93 14.14 22.79
N THR A 829 -23.02 14.87 23.07
CA THR A 829 -23.60 15.87 22.17
C THR A 829 -22.83 17.19 22.13
N GLY A 830 -21.95 17.43 23.11
CA GLY A 830 -21.15 18.66 23.21
C GLY A 830 -21.86 19.81 23.94
N LEU A 831 -23.11 19.62 24.37
CA LEU A 831 -23.85 20.56 25.21
C LEU A 831 -23.19 20.82 26.57
N ILE A 832 -22.29 19.94 27.03
CA ILE A 832 -21.56 20.14 28.28
C ILE A 832 -20.69 21.41 28.28
N VAL A 833 -20.24 21.90 27.12
CA VAL A 833 -19.42 23.10 27.02
C VAL A 833 -20.22 24.37 27.38
N PRO A 834 -21.35 24.67 26.71
CA PRO A 834 -22.18 25.81 27.08
C PRO A 834 -22.82 25.67 28.48
N ILE A 835 -23.23 24.46 28.88
CA ILE A 835 -23.74 24.19 30.23
C ILE A 835 -22.66 24.48 31.27
N GLY A 836 -21.46 23.95 31.08
CA GLY A 836 -20.37 24.12 32.03
C GLY A 836 -19.88 25.57 32.16
N LYS A 837 -19.94 26.36 31.08
CA LYS A 837 -19.74 27.82 31.14
C LYS A 837 -20.78 28.48 32.08
N TRP A 838 -22.06 28.12 31.93
CA TRP A 838 -23.13 28.61 32.79
C TRP A 838 -22.96 28.17 34.25
N VAL A 839 -22.56 26.91 34.49
CA VAL A 839 -22.28 26.38 35.83
C VAL A 839 -21.20 27.20 36.52
N LEU A 840 -20.05 27.41 35.86
CA LEU A 840 -18.95 28.21 36.40
C LEU A 840 -19.39 29.64 36.73
N GLN A 841 -20.10 30.30 35.81
CA GLN A 841 -20.56 31.66 36.01
C GLN A 841 -21.56 31.77 37.18
N THR A 842 -22.48 30.82 37.29
CA THR A 842 -23.49 30.77 38.34
C THR A 842 -22.88 30.46 39.69
N ALA A 843 -21.93 29.52 39.75
CA ALA A 843 -21.20 29.17 40.98
C ALA A 843 -20.39 30.37 41.52
N CYS A 844 -19.60 31.02 40.66
CA CYS A 844 -18.81 32.20 41.04
C CYS A 844 -19.72 33.36 41.52
N ARG A 845 -20.81 33.62 40.80
CA ARG A 845 -21.79 34.65 41.18
C ARG A 845 -22.45 34.35 42.52
N GLN A 846 -22.83 33.10 42.76
CA GLN A 846 -23.45 32.68 44.02
C GLN A 846 -22.47 32.80 45.19
N ALA A 847 -21.21 32.36 45.02
CA ALA A 847 -20.17 32.49 46.03
C ALA A 847 -19.91 33.96 46.38
N ARG A 848 -19.88 34.84 45.37
CA ARG A 848 -19.75 36.29 45.57
C ARG A 848 -20.94 36.88 46.33
N ALA A 849 -22.16 36.50 45.97
CA ALA A 849 -23.37 36.96 46.66
C ALA A 849 -23.37 36.55 48.15
N TRP A 850 -22.86 35.36 48.48
CA TRP A 850 -22.67 34.95 49.87
C TRP A 850 -21.67 35.85 50.61
N GLN A 851 -20.53 36.17 50.00
CA GLN A 851 -19.55 37.09 50.59
C GLN A 851 -20.13 38.50 50.82
N GLU A 852 -20.88 39.03 49.86
CA GLU A 852 -21.52 40.35 49.95
C GLU A 852 -22.62 40.40 51.02
N SER A 853 -23.25 39.26 51.31
CA SER A 853 -24.20 39.12 52.44
C SER A 853 -23.53 39.01 53.82
N GLY A 854 -22.20 39.16 53.91
CA GLY A 854 -21.44 39.14 55.16
C GLY A 854 -20.99 37.74 55.61
N ARG A 855 -21.13 36.71 54.76
CA ARG A 855 -20.62 35.36 55.07
C ARG A 855 -19.10 35.30 54.86
N PRO A 856 -18.38 34.45 55.63
CA PRO A 856 -16.95 34.27 55.41
C PRO A 856 -16.68 33.70 54.02
N PRO A 857 -15.57 34.09 53.38
CA PRO A 857 -15.19 33.51 52.10
C PRO A 857 -14.78 32.04 52.31
N ILE A 858 -15.32 31.18 51.46
CA ILE A 858 -15.03 29.74 51.42
C ILE A 858 -14.68 29.35 49.98
N ARG A 859 -14.05 28.18 49.80
CA ARG A 859 -13.79 27.65 48.46
C ARG A 859 -15.10 27.26 47.77
N MET A 860 -15.19 27.53 46.47
CA MET A 860 -16.26 27.09 45.59
C MET A 860 -15.67 26.11 44.58
N ALA A 861 -15.97 24.83 44.75
CA ALA A 861 -15.51 23.76 43.88
C ALA A 861 -16.49 23.53 42.73
N VAL A 862 -15.96 23.40 41.51
CA VAL A 862 -16.75 23.18 40.28
C VAL A 862 -16.10 22.08 39.44
N ASN A 863 -16.90 21.07 39.09
CA ASN A 863 -16.49 19.99 38.20
C ASN A 863 -16.33 20.46 36.75
N ILE A 864 -15.23 20.04 36.11
CA ILE A 864 -14.90 20.36 34.73
C ILE A 864 -14.80 19.08 33.91
N SER A 865 -15.64 18.97 32.87
CA SER A 865 -15.57 17.85 31.93
C SER A 865 -14.32 17.86 31.06
N ALA A 866 -13.95 16.69 30.55
CA ALA A 866 -12.86 16.51 29.59
C ALA A 866 -12.98 17.44 28.37
N ARG A 867 -14.21 17.55 27.84
CA ARG A 867 -14.50 18.32 26.63
C ARG A 867 -14.37 19.82 26.87
N GLN A 868 -14.76 20.31 28.05
CA GLN A 868 -14.54 21.70 28.44
C GLN A 868 -13.06 22.01 28.60
N PHE A 869 -12.32 21.16 29.32
CA PHE A 869 -10.90 21.38 29.59
C PHE A 869 -10.05 21.43 28.31
N LYS A 870 -10.41 20.64 27.30
CA LYS A 870 -9.75 20.61 25.98
C LYS A 870 -10.17 21.73 25.04
N SER A 871 -11.27 22.43 25.32
CA SER A 871 -11.81 23.46 24.43
C SER A 871 -10.82 24.62 24.25
N SER A 872 -10.64 25.06 23.00
CA SER A 872 -9.81 26.22 22.70
C SER A 872 -10.46 27.47 23.31
N GLY A 873 -9.76 28.14 24.25
CA GLY A 873 -10.28 29.32 24.96
C GLY A 873 -10.90 29.03 26.33
N PHE A 874 -10.69 27.84 26.91
CA PHE A 874 -11.15 27.55 28.27
C PHE A 874 -10.61 28.55 29.32
N ILE A 875 -9.30 28.82 29.30
CA ILE A 875 -8.67 29.78 30.21
C ILE A 875 -9.27 31.18 30.05
N ASP A 876 -9.42 31.65 28.80
CA ASP A 876 -10.03 32.95 28.50
C ASP A 876 -11.46 33.03 29.03
N THR A 877 -12.22 31.93 28.93
CA THR A 877 -13.59 31.84 29.45
C THR A 877 -13.60 31.93 30.98
N VAL A 878 -12.69 31.25 31.66
CA VAL A 878 -12.57 31.31 33.13
C VAL A 878 -12.18 32.72 33.57
N GLU A 879 -11.21 33.36 32.91
CA GLU A 879 -10.81 34.74 33.17
C GLU A 879 -11.97 35.72 32.99
N GLN A 880 -12.70 35.59 31.88
CA GLN A 880 -13.88 36.41 31.62
C GLN A 880 -14.92 36.27 32.74
N ILE A 881 -15.22 35.05 33.17
CA ILE A 881 -16.18 34.79 34.25
C ILE A 881 -15.72 35.41 35.58
N LEU A 882 -14.44 35.23 35.93
CA LEU A 882 -13.89 35.81 37.16
C LEU A 882 -13.94 37.35 37.13
N ALA A 883 -13.65 37.95 35.99
CA ALA A 883 -13.75 39.40 35.79
C ALA A 883 -15.20 39.90 35.88
N GLU A 884 -16.15 39.20 35.25
CA GLU A 884 -17.58 39.55 35.26
C GLU A 884 -18.22 39.40 36.65
N THR A 885 -17.84 38.36 37.39
CA THR A 885 -18.40 38.06 38.72
C THR A 885 -17.67 38.75 39.87
N ALA A 886 -16.50 39.36 39.59
CA ALA A 886 -15.60 39.91 40.59
C ALA A 886 -15.28 38.93 41.74
N PHE A 887 -15.22 37.63 41.42
CA PHE A 887 -14.88 36.58 42.37
C PHE A 887 -13.35 36.42 42.43
N ASP A 888 -12.78 36.45 43.63
CA ASP A 888 -11.32 36.31 43.80
C ASP A 888 -10.91 34.87 43.44
N PRO A 889 -9.98 34.67 42.47
CA PRO A 889 -9.58 33.36 41.98
C PRO A 889 -9.13 32.39 43.07
N ARG A 890 -8.60 32.89 44.20
CA ARG A 890 -8.15 32.05 45.33
C ARG A 890 -9.26 31.23 45.97
N TRP A 891 -10.51 31.61 45.78
CA TRP A 891 -11.67 30.91 46.31
C TRP A 891 -12.35 30.03 45.27
N LEU A 892 -11.88 30.01 44.02
CA LEU A 892 -12.35 29.08 43.00
C LEU A 892 -11.48 27.83 43.02
N GLU A 893 -12.13 26.67 43.02
CA GLU A 893 -11.50 25.36 42.84
C GLU A 893 -12.11 24.68 41.62
N LEU A 894 -11.25 24.20 40.72
CA LEU A 894 -11.65 23.43 39.56
C LEU A 894 -11.29 21.97 39.79
N GLU A 895 -12.30 21.12 39.70
CA GLU A 895 -12.17 19.67 39.88
C GLU A 895 -12.11 19.01 38.52
N ILE A 896 -11.07 18.21 38.29
CA ILE A 896 -10.80 17.56 37.01
C ILE A 896 -10.49 16.11 37.29
N THR A 897 -11.11 15.20 36.55
CA THR A 897 -10.87 13.76 36.74
C THR A 897 -9.44 13.38 36.34
N GLU A 898 -8.88 12.38 37.03
CA GLU A 898 -7.51 11.90 36.76
C GLU A 898 -7.30 11.54 35.28
N SER A 899 -8.27 10.85 34.68
CA SER A 899 -8.22 10.44 33.27
C SER A 899 -8.00 11.62 32.32
N VAL A 900 -8.63 12.77 32.58
CA VAL A 900 -8.51 13.97 31.73
C VAL A 900 -7.11 14.55 31.80
N VAL A 901 -6.52 14.55 32.99
CA VAL A 901 -5.17 15.08 33.21
C VAL A 901 -4.11 14.20 32.55
N MET A 902 -4.35 12.89 32.44
CA MET A 902 -3.37 11.90 31.94
C MET A 902 -3.30 11.72 30.42
N GLU A 903 -4.26 12.21 29.63
CA GLU A 903 -4.28 11.99 28.17
C GLU A 903 -3.17 12.75 27.41
N ASP A 904 -3.01 14.05 27.64
CA ASP A 904 -1.98 14.91 27.00
C ASP A 904 -1.18 15.64 28.09
N VAL A 905 -0.34 14.87 28.81
CA VAL A 905 0.28 15.27 30.07
C VAL A 905 1.04 16.60 29.97
N GLU A 906 1.86 16.79 28.94
CA GLU A 906 2.68 18.02 28.82
C GLU A 906 1.81 19.26 28.56
N ARG A 907 0.80 19.15 27.69
CA ARG A 907 -0.15 20.24 27.43
C ARG A 907 -1.01 20.53 28.67
N ASN A 908 -1.47 19.49 29.34
CA ASN A 908 -2.30 19.62 30.54
C ASN A 908 -1.52 20.24 31.70
N ILE A 909 -0.24 19.89 31.88
CA ILE A 909 0.65 20.57 32.84
C ILE A 909 0.72 22.06 32.54
N MET A 910 0.86 22.47 31.27
CA MET A 910 0.87 23.89 30.91
C MET A 910 -0.45 24.58 31.26
N THR A 911 -1.59 24.01 30.89
CA THR A 911 -2.92 24.57 31.20
C THR A 911 -3.16 24.68 32.70
N LEU A 912 -2.88 23.62 33.45
CA LEU A 912 -3.03 23.60 34.92
C LEU A 912 -2.07 24.60 35.58
N THR A 913 -0.85 24.75 35.07
CA THR A 913 0.11 25.73 35.59
C THR A 913 -0.41 27.14 35.37
N ASP A 914 -0.98 27.41 34.19
CA ASP A 914 -1.54 28.72 33.85
C ASP A 914 -2.71 29.10 34.77
N LEU A 915 -3.60 28.15 35.05
CA LEU A 915 -4.70 28.31 36.02
C LEU A 915 -4.19 28.55 37.45
N LYS A 916 -3.18 27.79 37.90
CA LYS A 916 -2.59 27.99 39.24
C LYS A 916 -1.89 29.33 39.40
N VAL A 917 -1.18 29.80 38.37
CA VAL A 917 -0.52 31.13 38.38
C VAL A 917 -1.54 32.26 38.56
N ARG A 918 -2.78 32.07 38.11
CA ARG A 918 -3.91 33.00 38.34
C ARG A 918 -4.51 32.92 39.74
N GLY A 919 -4.02 32.00 40.57
CA GLY A 919 -4.48 31.79 41.94
C GLY A 919 -5.65 30.82 42.08
N ILE A 920 -6.05 30.12 41.00
CA ILE A 920 -7.14 29.14 41.03
C ILE A 920 -6.66 27.84 41.69
N HIS A 921 -7.46 27.26 42.58
CA HIS A 921 -7.19 25.95 43.16
C HIS A 921 -7.56 24.84 42.17
N LEU A 922 -6.77 23.76 42.18
CA LEU A 922 -6.97 22.64 41.28
C LEU A 922 -7.04 21.36 42.11
N ALA A 923 -8.11 20.60 41.92
CA ALA A 923 -8.30 19.31 42.55
C ALA A 923 -8.33 18.22 41.47
N ILE A 924 -7.73 17.07 41.78
CA ILE A 924 -7.95 15.86 40.98
C ILE A 924 -9.09 15.08 41.61
N ASP A 925 -10.11 14.81 40.80
CA ASP A 925 -11.27 14.00 41.15
C ASP A 925 -11.14 12.56 40.64
N ASP A 926 -11.91 11.65 41.23
CA ASP A 926 -11.94 10.21 40.90
C ASP A 926 -10.53 9.60 40.80
N PHE A 927 -9.66 9.86 41.80
CA PHE A 927 -8.32 9.29 41.81
C PHE A 927 -8.39 7.77 42.06
N GLU A 928 -8.26 7.00 40.98
CA GLU A 928 -8.25 5.55 40.99
C GLU A 928 -6.79 5.05 41.09
N THR A 929 -6.54 3.90 41.71
CA THR A 929 -5.17 3.35 41.89
C THR A 929 -4.49 2.87 40.59
N GLY A 930 -5.03 3.24 39.43
CA GLY A 930 -4.62 2.75 38.12
C GLY A 930 -3.26 3.28 37.67
N TYR A 931 -2.16 2.61 38.04
CA TYR A 931 -0.80 2.71 37.46
C TYR A 931 -0.30 4.10 37.01
N SER A 932 -0.79 5.16 37.64
CA SER A 932 -0.31 6.51 37.40
C SER A 932 1.15 6.56 37.81
N SER A 933 2.02 6.89 36.86
CA SER A 933 3.43 7.08 37.16
C SER A 933 3.49 8.22 38.18
N LEU A 934 3.72 7.90 39.46
CA LEU A 934 3.91 8.83 40.58
C LEU A 934 4.81 10.02 40.22
N SER A 935 5.69 9.80 39.23
CA SER A 935 6.52 10.78 38.56
C SER A 935 5.77 11.97 37.95
N TYR A 936 4.55 11.80 37.44
CA TYR A 936 3.73 12.85 36.83
C TYR A 936 2.85 13.58 37.84
N LEU A 937 2.29 12.87 38.83
CA LEU A 937 1.53 13.51 39.91
C LEU A 937 2.37 14.59 40.62
N LYS A 938 3.69 14.36 40.75
CA LYS A 938 4.63 15.35 41.31
C LYS A 938 4.80 16.60 40.44
N LYS A 939 4.56 16.49 39.13
CA LYS A 939 4.66 17.61 38.17
C LYS A 939 3.37 18.40 38.07
N PHE A 940 2.22 17.80 38.39
CA PHE A 940 0.94 18.51 38.30
C PHE A 940 0.85 19.60 39.37
N PRO A 941 0.46 20.83 39.00
CA PRO A 941 0.35 21.93 39.93
C PRO A 941 -0.98 21.85 40.71
N ILE A 942 -1.28 20.73 41.33
CA ILE A 942 -2.54 20.51 42.06
C ILE A 942 -2.45 20.99 43.50
N SER A 943 -3.60 21.18 44.14
CA SER A 943 -3.76 21.62 45.53
C SER A 943 -4.44 20.53 46.37
N HIS A 944 -5.46 19.89 45.82
CA HIS A 944 -6.23 18.85 46.50
C HIS A 944 -6.27 17.53 45.71
N LEU A 945 -6.41 16.45 46.45
CA LEU A 945 -6.70 15.12 45.95
C LEU A 945 -8.01 14.62 46.57
N LYS A 946 -8.97 14.23 45.73
CA LYS A 946 -10.27 13.72 46.18
C LYS A 946 -10.25 12.19 46.18
N ILE A 947 -10.70 11.58 47.29
CA ILE A 947 -10.89 10.12 47.39
C ILE A 947 -12.33 9.83 46.98
N ASP A 948 -12.49 9.04 45.91
CA ASP A 948 -13.80 8.67 45.41
C ASP A 948 -14.65 7.93 46.45
N ARG A 949 -15.97 8.15 46.37
CA ARG A 949 -16.98 7.55 47.25
C ARG A 949 -16.94 6.03 47.24
N SER A 950 -16.57 5.36 46.14
CA SER A 950 -16.52 3.90 46.09
C SER A 950 -15.59 3.32 47.15
N PHE A 951 -14.41 3.93 47.36
CA PHE A 951 -13.44 3.50 48.37
C PHE A 951 -13.81 3.94 49.80
N VAL A 952 -14.68 4.94 49.96
CA VAL A 952 -15.14 5.42 51.27
C VAL A 952 -16.36 4.65 51.76
N ARG A 953 -17.24 4.20 50.85
CA ARG A 953 -18.50 3.52 51.18
C ARG A 953 -18.27 2.31 52.08
N ASP A 954 -17.35 1.43 51.69
CA ASP A 954 -17.11 0.15 52.36
C ASP A 954 -15.81 0.15 53.19
N ILE A 955 -15.23 1.33 53.48
CA ILE A 955 -13.92 1.54 54.14
C ILE A 955 -13.78 0.91 55.54
N THR A 956 -14.89 0.55 56.19
CA THR A 956 -14.91 -0.08 57.52
C THR A 956 -15.14 -1.58 57.48
N THR A 957 -15.52 -2.11 56.32
CA THR A 957 -15.93 -3.51 56.12
C THR A 957 -15.09 -4.26 55.11
N ASP A 958 -14.53 -3.56 54.11
CA ASP A 958 -13.63 -4.13 53.10
C ASP A 958 -12.18 -3.68 53.36
N GLU A 959 -11.30 -4.65 53.59
CA GLU A 959 -9.87 -4.41 53.85
C GLU A 959 -9.14 -3.80 52.64
N ASN A 960 -9.59 -4.08 51.41
CA ASN A 960 -8.98 -3.53 50.19
C ASN A 960 -9.32 -2.05 50.04
N ASP A 961 -10.58 -1.67 50.17
CA ASP A 961 -11.00 -0.25 50.09
C ASP A 961 -10.34 0.57 51.22
N ALA A 962 -10.27 -0.01 52.42
CA ALA A 962 -9.56 0.57 53.55
C ALA A 962 -8.06 0.80 53.28
N ALA A 963 -7.40 -0.15 52.60
CA ALA A 963 -6.00 -0.06 52.23
C ALA A 963 -5.75 0.95 51.10
N ILE A 964 -6.65 1.03 50.12
CA ILE A 964 -6.59 2.00 49.01
C ILE A 964 -6.73 3.42 49.57
N ALA A 965 -7.79 3.69 50.34
CA ALA A 965 -8.00 5.01 50.95
C ALA A 965 -6.82 5.43 51.83
N ALA A 966 -6.27 4.52 52.64
CA ALA A 966 -5.08 4.80 53.46
C ALA A 966 -3.83 5.12 52.62
N SER A 967 -3.66 4.45 51.48
CA SER A 967 -2.54 4.68 50.56
C SER A 967 -2.64 6.04 49.88
N VAL A 968 -3.84 6.44 49.44
CA VAL A 968 -4.10 7.77 48.84
C VAL A 968 -3.82 8.89 49.85
N ILE A 969 -4.24 8.71 51.10
CA ILE A 969 -3.96 9.68 52.18
C ILE A 969 -2.45 9.82 52.41
N ALA A 970 -1.73 8.70 52.55
CA ALA A 970 -0.29 8.72 52.77
C ALA A 970 0.49 9.34 51.59
N LEU A 971 0.05 9.05 50.37
CA LEU A 971 0.59 9.61 49.13
C LEU A 971 0.49 11.14 49.12
N ALA A 972 -0.72 11.66 49.31
CA ALA A 972 -0.95 13.10 49.31
C ALA A 972 -0.16 13.84 50.41
N GLN A 973 -0.08 13.25 51.61
CA GLN A 973 0.77 13.78 52.69
C GLN A 973 2.24 13.84 52.28
N SER A 974 2.77 12.81 51.61
CA SER A 974 4.17 12.79 51.13
C SER A 974 4.46 13.85 50.06
N MET A 975 3.41 14.32 49.38
CA MET A 975 3.48 15.30 48.30
C MET A 975 3.03 16.70 48.74
N ASN A 976 2.72 16.87 50.03
CA ASN A 976 2.20 18.12 50.61
C ASN A 976 0.93 18.63 49.91
N LEU A 977 0.03 17.70 49.59
CA LEU A 977 -1.30 17.95 49.02
C LEU A 977 -2.37 17.80 50.11
N GLU A 978 -3.44 18.59 50.03
CA GLU A 978 -4.62 18.42 50.88
C GLU A 978 -5.48 17.27 50.34
N VAL A 979 -6.12 16.50 51.24
CA VAL A 979 -6.98 15.36 50.87
C VAL A 979 -8.38 15.59 51.36
N ILE A 980 -9.34 15.39 50.46
CA ILE A 980 -10.76 15.38 50.77
C ILE A 980 -11.35 14.00 50.46
N ALA A 981 -12.07 13.42 51.42
CA ALA A 981 -12.77 12.15 51.22
C ALA A 981 -14.25 12.39 50.92
N GLU A 982 -14.74 11.77 49.84
CA GLU A 982 -16.12 11.93 49.38
C GLU A 982 -17.04 10.82 49.87
N GLY A 983 -18.35 11.09 49.89
CA GLY A 983 -19.34 10.07 50.20
C GLY A 983 -19.32 9.57 51.65
N VAL A 984 -18.88 10.39 52.60
CA VAL A 984 -18.93 10.06 54.03
C VAL A 984 -20.37 10.09 54.52
N GLU A 985 -20.92 8.94 54.86
CA GLU A 985 -22.32 8.74 55.24
C GLU A 985 -22.48 8.37 56.71
N THR A 986 -21.45 7.83 57.37
CA THR A 986 -21.50 7.32 58.73
C THR A 986 -20.38 7.87 59.63
N GLU A 987 -20.64 7.96 60.93
CA GLU A 987 -19.66 8.45 61.90
C GLU A 987 -18.43 7.51 62.00
N ASP A 988 -18.61 6.22 61.71
CA ASP A 988 -17.52 5.24 61.72
C ASP A 988 -16.56 5.44 60.54
N GLN A 989 -17.07 5.74 59.34
CA GLN A 989 -16.25 6.17 58.20
C GLN A 989 -15.46 7.45 58.53
N ALA A 990 -16.13 8.45 59.12
CA ALA A 990 -15.49 9.70 59.53
C ALA A 990 -14.39 9.48 60.60
N ARG A 991 -14.60 8.58 61.55
CA ARG A 991 -13.60 8.23 62.56
C ARG A 991 -12.38 7.57 61.92
N TYR A 992 -12.59 6.61 61.03
CA TYR A 992 -11.50 5.93 60.31
C TYR A 992 -10.66 6.93 59.50
N LEU A 993 -11.30 7.81 58.73
CA LEU A 993 -10.62 8.84 57.94
C LEU A 993 -9.80 9.80 58.82
N ARG A 994 -10.33 10.19 60.00
CA ARG A 994 -9.61 11.02 60.97
C ARG A 994 -8.38 10.31 61.52
N GLU A 995 -8.49 9.04 61.89
CA GLU A 995 -7.37 8.23 62.40
C GLU A 995 -6.26 8.06 61.37
N LYS A 996 -6.60 7.98 60.08
CA LYS A 996 -5.63 7.92 58.97
C LYS A 996 -5.05 9.28 58.58
N GLY A 997 -5.54 10.38 59.15
CA GLY A 997 -5.03 11.73 58.90
C GLY A 997 -5.62 12.39 57.65
N CYS A 998 -6.83 12.01 57.23
CA CYS A 998 -7.59 12.76 56.23
C CYS A 998 -8.15 14.05 56.86
N GLY A 999 -7.82 15.21 56.29
CA GLY A 999 -8.13 16.51 56.87
C GLY A 999 -9.50 17.06 56.49
N GLN A 1000 -10.04 16.69 55.32
CA GLN A 1000 -11.25 17.26 54.76
C GLN A 1000 -12.23 16.16 54.35
N VAL A 1001 -13.52 16.43 54.49
CA VAL A 1001 -14.58 15.46 54.19
C VAL A 1001 -15.80 16.11 53.56
N GLN A 1002 -16.47 15.31 52.74
CA GLN A 1002 -17.74 15.62 52.12
C GLN A 1002 -18.64 14.38 52.11
N GLY A 1003 -19.94 14.56 52.36
CA GLY A 1003 -20.90 13.46 52.30
C GLY A 1003 -22.18 13.72 53.07
N PHE A 1004 -23.11 12.78 53.01
CA PHE A 1004 -24.46 12.96 53.58
C PHE A 1004 -24.48 13.04 55.11
N LEU A 1005 -23.42 12.58 55.79
CA LEU A 1005 -23.26 12.80 57.22
C LEU A 1005 -23.19 14.30 57.56
N PHE A 1006 -22.57 15.11 56.68
CA PHE A 1006 -22.30 16.52 56.92
C PHE A 1006 -23.28 17.46 56.20
N GLY A 1007 -23.89 16.98 55.12
CA GLY A 1007 -24.93 17.72 54.41
C GLY A 1007 -25.22 17.11 53.04
N ARG A 1008 -26.50 17.08 52.68
CA ARG A 1008 -26.90 16.76 51.30
C ARG A 1008 -26.70 17.99 50.40
N PRO A 1009 -26.58 17.81 49.07
CA PRO A 1009 -26.61 18.93 48.13
C PRO A 1009 -27.95 19.69 48.20
N LEU A 1010 -27.90 20.98 48.55
CA LEU A 1010 -29.09 21.80 48.76
C LEU A 1010 -29.10 23.06 47.87
N PRO A 1011 -30.27 23.64 47.55
CA PRO A 1011 -30.37 24.93 46.87
C PRO A 1011 -29.64 26.05 47.64
N ALA A 1012 -29.19 27.08 46.92
CA ALA A 1012 -28.34 28.14 47.48
C ALA A 1012 -28.87 28.79 48.77
N GLY A 1013 -30.19 29.03 48.86
CA GLY A 1013 -30.82 29.65 50.03
C GLY A 1013 -30.78 28.76 51.28
N GLU A 1014 -30.86 27.44 51.11
CA GLU A 1014 -30.78 26.47 52.20
C GLU A 1014 -29.35 26.13 52.57
N ALA A 1015 -28.47 25.97 51.57
CA ALA A 1015 -27.04 25.75 51.78
C ALA A 1015 -26.40 26.89 52.58
N ALA A 1016 -26.93 28.10 52.45
CA ALA A 1016 -26.53 29.27 53.23
C ALA A 1016 -26.60 29.08 54.76
N ARG A 1017 -27.34 28.08 55.27
CA ARG A 1017 -27.41 27.74 56.70
C ARG A 1017 -26.12 27.12 57.23
N PHE A 1018 -25.33 26.46 56.39
CA PHE A 1018 -24.05 25.87 56.80
C PHE A 1018 -23.01 26.91 57.25
N PHE A 1019 -23.21 28.20 56.92
CA PHE A 1019 -22.38 29.30 57.38
C PHE A 1019 -22.69 29.77 58.81
N ALA A 1020 -23.84 29.37 59.37
CA ALA A 1020 -24.29 29.77 60.70
C ALA A 1020 -24.04 28.62 61.70
N GLU A 1021 -22.99 28.78 62.52
CA GLU A 1021 -22.64 28.04 63.76
C GLU A 1021 -21.63 26.86 63.70
N PRO A 1022 -20.83 26.66 64.79
CA PRO A 1022 -19.90 25.53 64.92
C PRO A 1022 -20.65 24.20 65.12
N ALA A 1023 -20.04 23.11 64.65
CA ALA A 1023 -20.59 21.76 64.39
C ALA A 1023 -21.33 21.00 65.53
N GLU A 1024 -21.68 21.60 66.67
CA GLU A 1024 -22.42 20.89 67.73
C GLU A 1024 -23.95 20.89 67.54
N THR A 1025 -24.53 21.85 66.83
CA THR A 1025 -26.00 21.94 66.64
C THR A 1025 -26.53 21.31 65.34
N ALA A 1026 -25.67 21.09 64.33
CA ALA A 1026 -26.06 20.45 63.06
C ALA A 1026 -26.42 18.95 63.23
N ARG A 1027 -25.99 18.31 64.33
CA ARG A 1027 -26.33 16.92 64.68
C ARG A 1027 -27.82 16.70 64.95
N GLY A 1028 -28.61 17.76 65.22
CA GLY A 1028 -30.04 17.64 65.54
C GLY A 1028 -31.00 17.82 64.35
N ALA A 1029 -30.57 18.43 63.24
CA ALA A 1029 -31.49 18.82 62.16
C ALA A 1029 -31.59 17.79 61.01
N ALA A 1030 -30.78 16.72 61.02
CA ALA A 1030 -30.74 15.69 59.97
C ALA A 1030 -31.59 14.43 60.28
N MET A 1031 -32.30 14.39 61.42
CA MET A 1031 -33.24 13.31 61.79
C MET A 1031 -34.73 13.71 61.64
N GLY A 1032 -35.03 14.77 60.86
CA GLY A 1032 -36.40 15.21 60.54
C GLY A 1032 -36.81 14.88 59.13
#